data_AF-A0A1S3C009-F1
#
_entry.id   AF-A0A1S3C009-F1
#
_cell.length_a   1.000
_cell.length_b   1.000
_cell.length_c   1.000
_cell.angle_alpha   90.00
_cell.angle_beta   90.00
_cell.angle_gamma   90.00
#
_symmetry.space_group_name_H-M   'P 1'
#
loop_
_entity.id
_entity.type
_entity.pdbx_description
1 polymer ?
#
loop_
_entity_poly.entity_id
_entity_poly.type
_entity_poly.pdbx_seq_one_letter_code
_entity_poly.pdbx_strand_id
1 'polypeptide(L)'
;MGAFIKLEDSPMFLKQIFSLERTTDELEDRCRRLHNGCRMFMETLGEASNGDISFADSLEGFGGGQDDPVSVSIGGPVLSKFITAFRELATYKEQLRSQVEHVLTNRLMQFLNEDLQGVKDSRQRFDKAMHQYDQAREKFVSLKKNTRGDIVAECEEDLLNSKSAFEKSRFNLVNALMNIEAKKKYEFLESISALMDAHLRYFKLGFDLFGQMEPFIHQVLTYAQQSKELANIEQDKLAKRIQEFRTQAQLDNLQASNSLDPSVVSDGIHGSGISSYRSVETAPQSIVNGKVETIKQGYLLKRSSGSRGDWKRMFFVLDSQGALYYYKNKASRYVGQQSHSFNRSDELNNSMFGRFRARHTRSSSLNEEILRCSTVNLHTSTIKMDAEDSDLRLCFRIISPSKTFTLQAENEADRMDWINKITGAIASLFNSYFLQQPLLEAKHPECDKNNFNDYSILTLHEKRLEDGSQVDSVSKILRDIPGNDLCAECGSPEPEWASLNLGILLCIECSGVHRNLGVHISKVRSIILDVKVWEPSILDLFRNLGNAYCNSIWEGLFLADTGRDNSEHAVATSIPKPSPKDANQLRERYIQAKYVEKQFVVKDSEAPGNISYAKSMWEAVKRNDLREAYRLIAVSAVLIVNTTYDNVVGVSSSPHLDEEHSVNQESLNPSSCGRDWDSNESRNSLQGCSLLHLACQNDNQVMLELLLQFGTDINVRDSHGRTPLHQCISQKNNKLAKLLLRRGAKPSIKDCGGLSALERAMEMGAITDEELFLLLTGSE
;
A
#
# COMPACT_ATOMS: atom_id res chain seq x y z
N MET A 1 -32.78 57.64 -10.82
CA MET A 1 -32.80 59.10 -10.52
C MET A 1 -31.38 59.60 -10.56
N GLY A 2 -31.04 60.51 -11.47
CA GLY A 2 -29.68 61.06 -11.55
C GLY A 2 -29.39 61.96 -10.35
N ALA A 3 -28.26 61.76 -9.70
CA ALA A 3 -27.74 62.72 -8.72
C ALA A 3 -27.44 64.06 -9.42
N PHE A 4 -27.63 65.18 -8.73
CA PHE A 4 -27.35 66.54 -9.22
C PHE A 4 -28.13 67.00 -10.47
N ILE A 5 -29.46 67.14 -10.35
CA ILE A 5 -30.33 67.69 -11.41
C ILE A 5 -30.02 69.17 -11.73
N LYS A 6 -29.52 69.92 -10.75
CA LYS A 6 -29.05 71.30 -10.90
C LYS A 6 -27.63 71.41 -10.36
N LEU A 7 -26.74 71.99 -11.15
CA LEU A 7 -25.30 72.13 -10.85
C LEU A 7 -24.93 73.52 -10.29
N GLU A 8 -25.91 74.37 -10.02
CA GLU A 8 -25.70 75.68 -9.41
C GLU A 8 -25.15 75.55 -7.98
N ASP A 9 -24.28 76.48 -7.58
CA ASP A 9 -23.74 76.55 -6.21
C ASP A 9 -24.81 77.02 -5.21
N SER A 10 -25.77 76.13 -4.98
CA SER A 10 -26.90 76.35 -4.08
C SER A 10 -26.69 75.62 -2.76
N PRO A 11 -27.30 76.09 -1.66
CA PRO A 11 -27.29 75.35 -0.40
C PRO A 11 -27.84 73.91 -0.53
N MET A 12 -28.76 73.67 -1.47
CA MET A 12 -29.28 72.33 -1.75
C MET A 12 -28.26 71.42 -2.43
N PHE A 13 -27.43 71.98 -3.32
CA PHE A 13 -26.32 71.26 -3.96
C PHE A 13 -25.24 70.87 -2.94
N LEU A 14 -24.84 71.82 -2.08
CA LEU A 14 -23.88 71.54 -1.00
C LEU A 14 -24.42 70.47 -0.03
N LYS A 15 -25.71 70.51 0.30
CA LYS A 15 -26.36 69.46 1.10
C LYS A 15 -26.26 68.07 0.45
N GLN A 16 -26.35 67.97 -0.88
CA GLN A 16 -26.17 66.70 -1.59
C GLN A 16 -24.73 66.21 -1.53
N ILE A 17 -23.74 67.11 -1.69
CA ILE A 17 -22.32 66.77 -1.52
C ILE A 17 -22.06 66.23 -0.12
N PHE A 18 -22.47 66.95 0.94
CA PHE A 18 -22.29 66.49 2.32
C PHE A 18 -22.96 65.14 2.60
N SER A 19 -24.12 64.88 1.98
CA SER A 19 -24.77 63.58 2.09
C SER A 19 -23.93 62.47 1.46
N LEU A 20 -23.34 62.70 0.29
CA LEU A 20 -22.49 61.72 -0.40
C LEU A 20 -21.16 61.49 0.33
N GLU A 21 -20.57 62.55 0.88
CA GLU A 21 -19.36 62.47 1.72
C GLU A 21 -19.62 61.60 2.94
N ARG A 22 -20.72 61.86 3.67
CA ARG A 22 -21.10 61.04 4.82
C ARG A 22 -21.27 59.57 4.44
N THR A 23 -21.94 59.27 3.33
CA THR A 23 -22.10 57.87 2.89
C THR A 23 -20.78 57.24 2.46
N THR A 24 -19.82 58.04 1.98
CA THR A 24 -18.47 57.60 1.62
C THR A 24 -17.64 57.29 2.85
N ASP A 25 -17.71 58.12 3.90
CA ASP A 25 -17.05 57.88 5.19
C ASP A 25 -17.62 56.62 5.87
N GLU A 26 -18.95 56.46 5.87
CA GLU A 26 -19.60 55.25 6.38
C GLU A 26 -19.18 53.99 5.59
N LEU A 27 -18.91 54.12 4.29
CA LEU A 27 -18.41 53.04 3.44
C LEU A 27 -16.93 52.72 3.77
N GLU A 28 -16.09 53.72 3.99
CA GLU A 28 -14.70 53.56 4.41
C GLU A 28 -14.60 52.70 5.67
N ASP A 29 -15.38 53.06 6.70
CA ASP A 29 -15.42 52.33 7.97
C ASP A 29 -15.86 50.88 7.82
N ARG A 30 -16.85 50.62 6.94
CA ARG A 30 -17.29 49.26 6.62
C ARG A 30 -16.20 48.47 5.92
N CYS A 31 -15.51 49.08 4.95
CA CYS A 31 -14.42 48.44 4.21
C CYS A 31 -13.24 48.10 5.13
N ARG A 32 -12.85 48.99 6.05
CA ARG A 32 -11.80 48.69 7.04
C ARG A 32 -12.18 47.52 7.95
N ARG A 33 -13.42 47.47 8.44
CA ARG A 33 -13.90 46.34 9.24
C ARG A 33 -13.86 45.03 8.46
N LEU A 34 -14.32 45.04 7.20
CA LEU A 34 -14.27 43.88 6.33
C LEU A 34 -12.83 43.42 6.09
N HIS A 35 -11.93 44.34 5.73
CA HIS A 35 -10.51 44.05 5.53
C HIS A 35 -9.86 43.39 6.76
N ASN A 36 -10.13 43.91 7.96
CA ASN A 36 -9.62 43.30 9.19
C ASN A 36 -10.17 41.87 9.40
N GLY A 37 -11.46 41.64 9.09
CA GLY A 37 -12.05 40.31 9.12
C GLY A 37 -11.41 39.35 8.11
N CYS A 38 -11.16 39.81 6.88
CA CYS A 38 -10.47 39.04 5.84
C CYS A 38 -9.05 38.66 6.26
N ARG A 39 -8.31 39.60 6.86
CA ARG A 39 -6.97 39.33 7.36
C ARG A 39 -6.96 38.23 8.42
N MET A 40 -7.82 38.33 9.44
CA MET A 40 -7.95 37.29 10.47
C MET A 40 -8.35 35.94 9.87
N PHE A 41 -9.27 35.94 8.90
CA PHE A 41 -9.68 34.71 8.21
C PHE A 41 -8.51 34.06 7.47
N MET A 42 -7.69 34.84 6.75
CA MET A 42 -6.52 34.34 6.05
C MET A 42 -5.42 33.84 6.98
N GLU A 43 -5.19 34.52 8.12
CA GLU A 43 -4.26 34.07 9.16
C GLU A 43 -4.68 32.70 9.69
N THR A 44 -5.95 32.54 10.09
CA THR A 44 -6.51 31.27 10.58
C THR A 44 -6.46 30.16 9.52
N LEU A 45 -6.71 30.48 8.24
CA LEU A 45 -6.57 29.50 7.15
C LEU A 45 -5.12 29.02 6.99
N GLY A 46 -4.15 29.94 7.08
CA GLY A 46 -2.73 29.60 7.04
C GLY A 46 -2.32 28.72 8.22
N GLU A 47 -2.78 29.04 9.43
CA GLU A 47 -2.57 28.21 10.62
C GLU A 47 -3.20 26.82 10.46
N ALA A 48 -4.41 26.73 9.90
CA ALA A 48 -5.08 25.46 9.65
C ALA A 48 -4.36 24.61 8.60
N SER A 49 -3.79 25.23 7.55
CA SER A 49 -2.96 24.53 6.56
C SER A 49 -1.67 23.99 7.19
N ASN A 50 -0.98 24.81 7.97
CA ASN A 50 0.21 24.38 8.72
C ASN A 50 -0.11 23.27 9.72
N GLY A 51 -1.29 23.32 10.35
CA GLY A 51 -1.78 22.27 11.25
C GLY A 51 -1.92 20.91 10.55
N ASP A 52 -2.51 20.89 9.35
CA ASP A 52 -2.63 19.66 8.55
C ASP A 52 -1.25 19.09 8.18
N ILE A 53 -0.31 19.94 7.75
CA ILE A 53 1.07 19.53 7.40
C ILE A 53 1.77 18.94 8.62
N SER A 54 1.73 19.64 9.76
CA SER A 54 2.36 19.17 11.00
C SER A 54 1.76 17.86 11.49
N PHE A 55 0.46 17.65 11.30
CA PHE A 55 -0.20 16.39 11.60
C PHE A 55 0.27 15.28 10.66
N ALA A 56 0.35 15.55 9.35
CA ALA A 56 0.85 14.61 8.35
C ALA A 56 2.30 14.19 8.64
N ASP A 57 3.18 15.12 9.01
CA ASP A 57 4.58 14.84 9.35
C ASP A 57 4.69 14.00 10.64
N SER A 58 3.82 14.26 11.62
CA SER A 58 3.75 13.46 12.85
C SER A 58 3.28 12.03 12.56
N LEU A 59 2.35 11.88 11.62
CA LEU A 59 1.83 10.58 11.18
C LEU A 59 2.87 9.81 10.36
N GLU A 60 3.65 10.49 9.52
CA GLU A 60 4.78 9.92 8.78
C GLU A 60 5.88 9.44 9.73
N GLY A 61 6.23 10.25 10.73
CA GLY A 61 7.17 9.86 11.77
C GLY A 61 6.68 8.72 12.67
N PHE A 62 5.36 8.52 12.80
CA PHE A 62 4.79 7.37 13.50
C PHE A 62 4.77 6.10 12.63
N GLY A 63 4.36 6.25 11.36
CA GLY A 63 4.24 5.15 10.40
C GLY A 63 5.58 4.51 10.05
N GLY A 64 6.68 5.26 10.07
CA GLY A 64 8.00 4.76 9.65
C GLY A 64 8.13 4.61 8.13
N GLY A 65 9.36 4.35 7.65
CA GLY A 65 9.64 4.19 6.22
C GLY A 65 8.95 2.95 5.62
N GLN A 66 8.89 2.85 4.29
CA GLN A 66 8.20 1.74 3.60
C GLN A 66 8.82 0.35 3.83
N ASP A 67 10.06 0.28 4.33
CA ASP A 67 10.84 -0.97 4.43
C ASP A 67 11.12 -1.43 5.88
N ASP A 68 10.51 -0.80 6.89
CA ASP A 68 10.66 -1.24 8.28
C ASP A 68 9.58 -2.28 8.65
N PRO A 69 9.94 -3.46 9.18
CA PRO A 69 8.95 -4.46 9.63
C PRO A 69 7.93 -3.91 10.63
N VAL A 70 8.32 -2.93 11.47
CA VAL A 70 7.41 -2.29 12.42
C VAL A 70 6.40 -1.41 11.66
N SER A 71 6.86 -0.63 10.68
CA SER A 71 6.00 0.18 9.79
C SER A 71 4.95 -0.67 9.08
N VAL A 72 5.35 -1.81 8.52
CA VAL A 72 4.42 -2.73 7.86
C VAL A 72 3.38 -3.27 8.85
N SER A 73 3.79 -3.61 10.08
CA SER A 73 2.87 -4.13 11.11
C SER A 73 1.81 -3.14 11.60
N ILE A 74 2.08 -1.83 11.51
CA ILE A 74 1.15 -0.77 11.92
C ILE A 74 0.36 -0.19 10.74
N GLY A 75 0.53 -0.73 9.53
CA GLY A 75 -0.19 -0.30 8.32
C GLY A 75 0.48 0.85 7.55
N GLY A 76 1.81 0.99 7.65
CA GLY A 76 2.62 2.03 7.00
C GLY A 76 2.25 2.32 5.53
N PRO A 77 2.11 1.30 4.66
CA PRO A 77 1.70 1.54 3.27
C PRO A 77 0.35 2.26 3.11
N VAL A 78 -0.62 2.01 3.99
CA VAL A 78 -1.92 2.69 3.91
C VAL A 78 -1.89 4.05 4.60
N LEU A 79 -1.16 4.17 5.72
CA LEU A 79 -0.91 5.44 6.38
C LEU A 79 -0.27 6.46 5.42
N SER A 80 0.63 6.01 4.53
CA SER A 80 1.23 6.87 3.51
C SER A 80 0.21 7.57 2.60
N LYS A 81 -0.92 6.91 2.28
CA LYS A 81 -1.98 7.50 1.47
C LYS A 81 -2.74 8.59 2.23
N PHE A 82 -3.03 8.35 3.50
CA PHE A 82 -3.67 9.37 4.35
C PHE A 82 -2.76 10.57 4.58
N ILE A 83 -1.45 10.36 4.75
CA ILE A 83 -0.45 11.43 4.86
C ILE A 83 -0.49 12.30 3.61
N THR A 84 -0.47 11.69 2.41
CA THR A 84 -0.59 12.43 1.15
C THR A 84 -1.90 13.21 1.07
N ALA A 85 -3.03 12.61 1.45
CA ALA A 85 -4.32 13.29 1.45
C ALA A 85 -4.35 14.52 2.39
N PHE A 86 -3.76 14.44 3.58
CA PHE A 86 -3.65 15.61 4.47
C PHE A 86 -2.75 16.71 3.88
N ARG A 87 -1.65 16.33 3.22
CA ARG A 87 -0.79 17.30 2.52
C ARG A 87 -1.53 17.97 1.35
N GLU A 88 -2.32 17.22 0.58
CA GLU A 88 -3.15 17.79 -0.49
C GLU A 88 -4.23 18.73 0.06
N LEU A 89 -4.95 18.34 1.13
CA LEU A 89 -5.92 19.22 1.78
C LEU A 89 -5.30 20.54 2.25
N ALA A 90 -4.09 20.50 2.79
CA ALA A 90 -3.33 21.68 3.20
C ALA A 90 -3.07 22.61 2.00
N THR A 91 -2.73 22.06 0.83
CA THR A 91 -2.54 22.85 -0.39
C THR A 91 -3.84 23.50 -0.87
N TYR A 92 -4.97 22.82 -0.78
CA TYR A 92 -6.28 23.41 -1.12
C TYR A 92 -6.66 24.57 -0.19
N LYS A 93 -6.35 24.46 1.12
CA LYS A 93 -6.54 25.57 2.08
C LYS A 93 -5.66 26.78 1.74
N GLU A 94 -4.41 26.55 1.36
CA GLU A 94 -3.49 27.64 0.99
C GLU A 94 -3.91 28.30 -0.34
N GLN A 95 -4.42 27.52 -1.30
CA GLN A 95 -5.02 28.07 -2.53
C GLN A 95 -6.24 28.94 -2.21
N LEU A 96 -7.14 28.50 -1.32
CA LEU A 96 -8.28 29.30 -0.89
C LEU A 96 -7.82 30.61 -0.22
N ARG A 97 -6.83 30.54 0.66
CA ARG A 97 -6.23 31.71 1.32
C ARG A 97 -5.68 32.71 0.31
N SER A 98 -4.89 32.25 -0.66
CA SER A 98 -4.37 33.09 -1.74
C SER A 98 -5.48 33.72 -2.58
N GLN A 99 -6.55 32.98 -2.89
CA GLN A 99 -7.71 33.54 -3.59
C GLN A 99 -8.40 34.64 -2.80
N VAL A 100 -8.58 34.47 -1.47
CA VAL A 100 -9.15 35.52 -0.61
C VAL A 100 -8.27 36.77 -0.60
N GLU A 101 -6.95 36.59 -0.57
CA GLU A 101 -5.98 37.70 -0.61
C GLU A 101 -6.11 38.50 -1.91
N HIS A 102 -6.04 37.83 -3.06
CA HIS A 102 -6.05 38.49 -4.37
C HIS A 102 -7.41 39.08 -4.74
N VAL A 103 -8.50 38.33 -4.52
CA VAL A 103 -9.83 38.69 -5.02
C VAL A 103 -10.51 39.72 -4.12
N LEU A 104 -10.24 39.71 -2.82
CA LEU A 104 -10.94 40.58 -1.87
C LEU A 104 -9.99 41.53 -1.13
N THR A 105 -8.95 41.03 -0.47
CA THR A 105 -8.10 41.85 0.40
C THR A 105 -7.35 42.92 -0.39
N ASN A 106 -6.70 42.56 -1.48
CA ASN A 106 -5.94 43.49 -2.31
C ASN A 106 -6.85 44.54 -2.96
N ARG A 107 -8.03 44.14 -3.46
CA ARG A 107 -9.01 45.07 -4.02
C ARG A 107 -9.55 46.04 -2.97
N LEU A 108 -9.87 45.57 -1.76
CA LEU A 108 -10.28 46.42 -0.65
C LEU A 108 -9.20 47.43 -0.28
N MET A 109 -7.95 47.00 -0.23
CA MET A 109 -6.82 47.88 0.06
C MET A 109 -6.60 48.92 -1.03
N GLN A 110 -6.72 48.54 -2.30
CA GLN A 110 -6.65 49.48 -3.42
C GLN A 110 -7.77 50.53 -3.34
N PHE A 111 -9.01 50.09 -3.11
CA PHE A 111 -10.15 51.00 -2.95
C PHE A 111 -9.98 51.97 -1.76
N LEU A 112 -9.50 51.47 -0.61
CA LEU A 112 -9.25 52.29 0.57
C LEU A 112 -8.12 53.31 0.37
N ASN A 113 -7.00 52.89 -0.24
CA ASN A 113 -5.78 53.71 -0.31
C ASN A 113 -5.71 54.62 -1.53
N GLU A 114 -6.39 54.27 -2.63
CA GLU A 114 -6.36 55.04 -3.87
C GLU A 114 -7.67 55.81 -4.07
N ASP A 115 -8.79 55.09 -4.17
CA ASP A 115 -10.08 55.68 -4.54
C ASP A 115 -10.62 56.62 -3.44
N LEU A 116 -10.71 56.14 -2.20
CA LEU A 116 -11.20 56.96 -1.08
C LEU A 116 -10.22 58.07 -0.71
N GLN A 117 -8.92 57.83 -0.83
CA GLN A 117 -7.93 58.88 -0.63
C GLN A 117 -8.06 59.97 -1.70
N GLY A 118 -8.36 59.61 -2.95
CA GLY A 118 -8.63 60.57 -4.03
C GLY A 118 -9.82 61.49 -3.74
N VAL A 119 -10.86 61.00 -3.04
CA VAL A 119 -11.97 61.84 -2.57
C VAL A 119 -11.50 62.82 -1.50
N LYS A 120 -10.74 62.37 -0.50
CA LYS A 120 -10.20 63.22 0.58
C LYS A 120 -9.30 64.34 0.03
N ASP A 121 -8.43 64.01 -0.92
CA ASP A 121 -7.58 64.99 -1.58
C ASP A 121 -8.39 66.01 -2.39
N SER A 122 -9.44 65.55 -3.10
CA SER A 122 -10.35 66.44 -3.84
C SER A 122 -11.15 67.35 -2.92
N ARG A 123 -11.57 66.85 -1.75
CA ARG A 123 -12.24 67.62 -0.69
C ARG A 123 -11.34 68.73 -0.16
N GLN A 124 -10.09 68.42 0.13
CA GLN A 124 -9.11 69.39 0.63
C GLN A 124 -8.83 70.49 -0.40
N ARG A 125 -8.72 70.12 -1.69
CA ARG A 125 -8.57 71.10 -2.78
C ARG A 125 -9.80 72.00 -2.91
N PHE A 126 -11.00 71.43 -2.75
CA PHE A 126 -12.25 72.18 -2.76
C PHE A 126 -12.34 73.18 -1.60
N ASP A 127 -12.03 72.78 -0.35
CA ASP A 127 -11.99 73.70 0.80
C ASP A 127 -11.02 74.88 0.56
N LYS A 128 -9.82 74.57 0.05
CA LYS A 128 -8.82 75.59 -0.25
C LYS A 128 -9.32 76.58 -1.30
N ALA A 129 -9.91 76.08 -2.38
CA ALA A 129 -10.45 76.92 -3.45
C ALA A 129 -11.65 77.75 -2.99
N MET A 130 -12.51 77.18 -2.14
CA MET A 130 -13.63 77.89 -1.51
C MET A 130 -13.16 79.06 -0.65
N HIS A 131 -12.19 78.83 0.23
CA HIS A 131 -11.63 79.88 1.09
C HIS A 131 -10.96 81.00 0.27
N GLN A 132 -10.22 80.65 -0.78
CA GLN A 132 -9.59 81.61 -1.68
C GLN A 132 -10.63 82.47 -2.43
N TYR A 133 -11.71 81.84 -2.91
CA TYR A 133 -12.80 82.54 -3.58
C TYR A 133 -13.56 83.47 -2.63
N ASP A 134 -13.87 83.02 -1.40
CA ASP A 134 -14.50 83.86 -0.38
C ASP A 134 -13.63 85.09 -0.05
N GLN A 135 -12.31 84.89 0.12
CA GLN A 135 -11.38 85.99 0.38
C GLN A 135 -11.31 86.99 -0.80
N ALA A 136 -11.23 86.52 -2.04
CA ALA A 136 -11.23 87.39 -3.22
C ALA A 136 -12.56 88.17 -3.34
N ARG A 137 -13.69 87.51 -3.04
CA ARG A 137 -15.02 88.14 -3.05
C ARG A 137 -15.15 89.22 -1.99
N GLU A 138 -14.71 88.96 -0.75
CA GLU A 138 -14.72 89.96 0.33
C GLU A 138 -13.84 91.17 0.00
N LYS A 139 -12.62 90.94 -0.52
CA LYS A 139 -11.73 92.01 -0.97
C LYS A 139 -12.42 92.88 -2.03
N PHE A 140 -13.00 92.27 -3.06
CA PHE A 140 -13.69 92.98 -4.14
C PHE A 140 -14.93 93.77 -3.65
N VAL A 141 -15.76 93.16 -2.81
CA VAL A 141 -16.98 93.81 -2.26
C VAL A 141 -16.64 94.95 -1.31
N SER A 142 -15.48 94.91 -0.65
CA SER A 142 -15.03 95.97 0.27
C SER A 142 -14.52 97.25 -0.43
N LEU A 143 -14.34 97.22 -1.76
CA LEU A 143 -13.86 98.37 -2.53
C LEU A 143 -14.85 99.53 -2.48
N LYS A 144 -14.33 100.74 -2.25
CA LYS A 144 -15.15 101.97 -2.25
C LYS A 144 -15.40 102.42 -3.69
N LYS A 145 -16.51 103.12 -3.94
CA LYS A 145 -16.87 103.66 -5.27
C LYS A 145 -15.83 104.61 -5.88
N ASN A 146 -14.91 105.16 -5.08
CA ASN A 146 -13.84 106.07 -5.49
C ASN A 146 -12.46 105.40 -5.61
N THR A 147 -12.39 104.07 -5.56
CA THR A 147 -11.12 103.32 -5.69
C THR A 147 -10.55 103.45 -7.10
N ARG A 148 -9.22 103.46 -7.23
CA ARG A 148 -8.51 103.59 -8.52
C ARG A 148 -8.85 102.42 -9.44
N GLY A 149 -9.15 102.70 -10.70
CA GLY A 149 -9.72 101.71 -11.64
C GLY A 149 -8.81 100.52 -11.96
N ASP A 150 -7.50 100.68 -11.85
CA ASP A 150 -6.52 99.60 -12.00
C ASP A 150 -6.52 98.61 -10.83
N ILE A 151 -6.67 99.10 -9.59
CA ILE A 151 -6.85 98.24 -8.39
C ILE A 151 -8.17 97.47 -8.48
N VAL A 152 -9.22 98.11 -9.00
CA VAL A 152 -10.50 97.45 -9.26
C VAL A 152 -10.34 96.33 -10.29
N ALA A 153 -9.62 96.57 -11.39
CA ALA A 153 -9.37 95.57 -12.42
C ALA A 153 -8.54 94.38 -11.91
N GLU A 154 -7.50 94.63 -11.11
CA GLU A 154 -6.70 93.57 -10.47
C GLU A 154 -7.55 92.71 -9.53
N CYS A 155 -8.37 93.34 -8.67
CA CYS A 155 -9.27 92.61 -7.78
C CYS A 155 -10.37 91.84 -8.55
N GLU A 156 -10.84 92.36 -9.68
CA GLU A 156 -11.82 91.69 -10.55
C GLU A 156 -11.22 90.46 -11.24
N GLU A 157 -9.99 90.56 -11.73
CA GLU A 157 -9.23 89.45 -12.30
C GLU A 157 -8.99 88.35 -11.26
N ASP A 158 -8.53 88.71 -10.06
CA ASP A 158 -8.35 87.79 -8.94
C ASP A 158 -9.66 87.08 -8.55
N LEU A 159 -10.79 87.80 -8.56
CA LEU A 159 -12.12 87.24 -8.29
C LEU A 159 -12.53 86.23 -9.36
N LEU A 160 -12.33 86.55 -10.64
CA LEU A 160 -12.68 85.67 -11.76
C LEU A 160 -11.82 84.40 -11.76
N ASN A 161 -10.51 84.53 -11.53
CA ASN A 161 -9.57 83.42 -11.43
C ASN A 161 -9.91 82.50 -10.25
N SER A 162 -10.19 83.08 -9.07
CA SER A 162 -10.57 82.33 -7.87
C SER A 162 -11.91 81.62 -8.04
N LYS A 163 -12.89 82.26 -8.71
CA LYS A 163 -14.17 81.64 -9.05
C LYS A 163 -14.02 80.44 -9.98
N SER A 164 -13.17 80.57 -11.01
CA SER A 164 -12.88 79.46 -11.93
C SER A 164 -12.23 78.27 -11.22
N ALA A 165 -11.25 78.54 -10.34
CA ALA A 165 -10.60 77.51 -9.54
C ALA A 165 -11.56 76.81 -8.56
N PHE A 166 -12.48 77.56 -7.94
CA PHE A 166 -13.56 77.02 -7.11
C PHE A 166 -14.46 76.08 -7.90
N GLU A 167 -14.98 76.52 -9.05
CA GLU A 167 -15.86 75.72 -9.91
C GLU A 167 -15.20 74.43 -10.38
N LYS A 168 -13.94 74.51 -10.82
CA LYS A 168 -13.16 73.32 -11.21
C LYS A 168 -13.00 72.34 -10.06
N SER A 169 -12.64 72.82 -8.87
CA SER A 169 -12.45 71.97 -7.69
C SER A 169 -13.76 71.34 -7.21
N ARG A 170 -14.87 72.08 -7.31
CA ARG A 170 -16.23 71.62 -7.00
C ARG A 170 -16.66 70.45 -7.89
N PHE A 171 -16.49 70.57 -9.20
CA PHE A 171 -16.82 69.47 -10.13
C PHE A 171 -15.87 68.27 -9.99
N ASN A 172 -14.59 68.50 -9.69
CA ASN A 172 -13.67 67.41 -9.41
C ASN A 172 -14.10 66.58 -8.19
N LEU A 173 -14.52 67.25 -7.10
CA LEU A 173 -15.03 66.59 -5.90
C LEU A 173 -16.31 65.79 -6.20
N VAL A 174 -17.28 66.41 -6.90
CA VAL A 174 -18.51 65.72 -7.30
C VAL A 174 -18.21 64.49 -8.15
N ASN A 175 -17.32 64.61 -9.13
CA ASN A 175 -16.94 63.50 -9.99
C ASN A 175 -16.27 62.37 -9.18
N ALA A 176 -15.38 62.70 -8.25
CA ALA A 176 -14.75 61.72 -7.37
C ALA A 176 -15.79 60.98 -6.51
N LEU A 177 -16.73 61.69 -5.88
CA LEU A 177 -17.82 61.09 -5.10
C LEU A 177 -18.74 60.22 -5.95
N MET A 178 -19.08 60.67 -7.17
CA MET A 178 -19.92 59.90 -8.09
C MET A 178 -19.24 58.63 -8.60
N ASN A 179 -17.92 58.65 -8.78
CA ASN A 179 -17.16 57.46 -9.14
C ASN A 179 -17.19 56.41 -8.03
N ILE A 180 -17.09 56.81 -6.75
CA ILE A 180 -17.28 55.91 -5.60
C ILE A 180 -18.70 55.30 -5.62
N GLU A 181 -19.72 56.13 -5.82
CA GLU A 181 -21.12 55.68 -5.92
C GLU A 181 -21.36 54.70 -7.08
N ALA A 182 -20.60 54.83 -8.17
CA ALA A 182 -20.67 53.91 -9.30
C ALA A 182 -19.95 52.59 -8.97
N LYS A 183 -18.67 52.65 -8.55
CA LYS A 183 -17.83 51.49 -8.23
C LYS A 183 -18.45 50.58 -7.18
N LYS A 184 -19.00 51.15 -6.10
CA LYS A 184 -19.59 50.38 -5.00
C LYS A 184 -20.75 49.48 -5.43
N LYS A 185 -21.38 49.73 -6.58
CA LYS A 185 -22.54 48.95 -7.06
C LYS A 185 -22.16 47.58 -7.61
N TYR A 186 -20.91 47.39 -8.05
CA TYR A 186 -20.50 46.15 -8.72
C TYR A 186 -19.20 45.57 -8.15
N GLU A 187 -18.22 46.40 -7.81
CA GLU A 187 -16.87 45.93 -7.49
C GLU A 187 -16.83 45.00 -6.25
N PHE A 188 -17.62 45.32 -5.21
CA PHE A 188 -17.76 44.45 -4.04
C PHE A 188 -18.55 43.17 -4.33
N LEU A 189 -19.59 43.25 -5.17
CA LEU A 189 -20.40 42.09 -5.53
C LEU A 189 -19.59 41.09 -6.36
N GLU A 190 -18.79 41.58 -7.31
CA GLU A 190 -17.87 40.76 -8.09
C GLU A 190 -16.84 40.07 -7.18
N SER A 191 -16.25 40.83 -6.25
CA SER A 191 -15.25 40.30 -5.31
C SER A 191 -15.85 39.24 -4.37
N ILE A 192 -17.05 39.46 -3.85
CA ILE A 192 -17.76 38.50 -2.99
C ILE A 192 -18.19 37.27 -3.81
N SER A 193 -18.66 37.45 -5.04
CA SER A 193 -19.05 36.33 -5.91
C SER A 193 -17.86 35.41 -6.21
N ALA A 194 -16.72 35.98 -6.59
CA ALA A 194 -15.50 35.22 -6.83
C ALA A 194 -14.96 34.55 -5.55
N LEU A 195 -15.14 35.16 -4.38
CA LEU A 195 -14.85 34.53 -3.08
C LEU A 195 -15.73 33.30 -2.83
N MET A 196 -17.04 33.39 -3.09
CA MET A 196 -17.97 32.26 -2.90
C MET A 196 -17.64 31.10 -3.86
N ASP A 197 -17.27 31.43 -5.10
CA ASP A 197 -16.83 30.45 -6.10
C ASP A 197 -15.50 29.77 -5.69
N ALA A 198 -14.57 30.51 -5.09
CA ALA A 198 -13.34 29.93 -4.52
C ALA A 198 -13.63 28.96 -3.36
N HIS A 199 -14.56 29.30 -2.47
CA HIS A 199 -14.99 28.38 -1.40
C HIS A 199 -15.66 27.12 -1.97
N LEU A 200 -16.55 27.27 -2.95
CA LEU A 200 -17.19 26.14 -3.61
C LEU A 200 -16.17 25.18 -4.22
N ARG A 201 -15.15 25.71 -4.91
CA ARG A 201 -14.05 24.90 -5.45
C ARG A 201 -13.28 24.18 -4.34
N TYR A 202 -12.92 24.89 -3.26
CA TYR A 202 -12.22 24.29 -2.12
C TYR A 202 -12.99 23.08 -1.54
N PHE A 203 -14.29 23.23 -1.29
CA PHE A 203 -15.10 22.13 -0.75
C PHE A 203 -15.28 20.98 -1.73
N LYS A 204 -15.43 21.25 -3.03
CA LYS A 204 -15.50 20.20 -4.07
C LYS A 204 -14.21 19.39 -4.12
N LEU A 205 -13.06 20.06 -4.18
CA LEU A 205 -11.75 19.40 -4.18
C LEU A 205 -11.54 18.53 -2.92
N GLY A 206 -11.93 19.03 -1.74
CA GLY A 206 -11.88 18.26 -0.50
C GLY A 206 -12.82 17.05 -0.52
N PHE A 207 -14.05 17.20 -1.00
CA PHE A 207 -15.02 16.11 -1.12
C PHE A 207 -14.51 15.01 -2.06
N ASP A 208 -14.02 15.38 -3.24
CA ASP A 208 -13.50 14.44 -4.23
C ASP A 208 -12.26 13.69 -3.71
N LEU A 209 -11.38 14.39 -2.99
CA LEU A 209 -10.20 13.80 -2.35
C LEU A 209 -10.60 12.75 -1.30
N PHE A 210 -11.51 13.10 -0.39
CA PHE A 210 -11.94 12.16 0.65
C PHE A 210 -12.81 11.02 0.09
N GLY A 211 -13.57 11.26 -0.97
CA GLY A 211 -14.28 10.20 -1.71
C GLY A 211 -13.32 9.16 -2.29
N GLN A 212 -12.15 9.57 -2.80
CA GLN A 212 -11.10 8.64 -3.23
C GLN A 212 -10.46 7.88 -2.06
N MET A 213 -10.48 8.44 -0.85
CA MET A 213 -9.92 7.82 0.36
C MET A 213 -10.85 6.80 1.02
N GLU A 214 -12.16 6.91 0.81
CA GLU A 214 -13.19 6.03 1.38
C GLU A 214 -12.89 4.53 1.29
N PRO A 215 -12.50 3.94 0.14
CA PRO A 215 -12.18 2.52 0.08
C PRO A 215 -10.97 2.15 0.95
N PHE A 216 -9.99 3.04 1.09
CA PHE A 216 -8.82 2.79 1.94
C PHE A 216 -9.16 2.87 3.43
N ILE A 217 -10.09 3.75 3.82
CA ILE A 217 -10.60 3.83 5.20
C ILE A 217 -11.23 2.48 5.60
N HIS A 218 -12.10 1.95 4.75
CA HIS A 218 -12.71 0.63 4.98
C HIS A 218 -11.67 -0.49 5.00
N GLN A 219 -10.72 -0.48 4.07
CA GLN A 219 -9.65 -1.47 4.00
C GLN A 219 -8.82 -1.53 5.30
N VAL A 220 -8.47 -0.37 5.87
CA VAL A 220 -7.72 -0.30 7.14
C VAL A 220 -8.55 -0.83 8.30
N LEU A 221 -9.85 -0.51 8.33
CA LEU A 221 -10.74 -1.00 9.38
C LEU A 221 -10.83 -2.53 9.35
N THR A 222 -11.02 -3.13 8.17
CA THR A 222 -11.06 -4.58 8.01
C THR A 222 -9.73 -5.21 8.42
N TYR A 223 -8.59 -4.65 8.00
CA TYR A 223 -7.27 -5.13 8.40
C TYR A 223 -7.07 -5.08 9.92
N ALA A 224 -7.45 -3.97 10.57
CA ALA A 224 -7.35 -3.81 12.02
C ALA A 224 -8.24 -4.83 12.77
N GLN A 225 -9.45 -5.10 12.27
CA GLN A 225 -10.33 -6.12 12.84
C GLN A 225 -9.74 -7.53 12.71
N GLN A 226 -9.22 -7.88 11.52
CA GLN A 226 -8.56 -9.17 11.30
C GLN A 226 -7.31 -9.33 12.18
N SER A 227 -6.48 -8.30 12.29
CA SER A 227 -5.29 -8.32 13.13
C SER A 227 -5.65 -8.48 14.61
N LYS A 228 -6.76 -7.87 15.07
CA LYS A 228 -7.25 -8.03 16.44
C LYS A 228 -7.69 -9.47 16.71
N GLU A 229 -8.42 -10.09 15.79
CA GLU A 229 -8.89 -11.47 15.95
C GLU A 229 -7.71 -12.46 15.98
N LEU A 230 -6.74 -12.29 15.07
CA LEU A 230 -5.52 -13.09 15.06
C LEU A 230 -4.73 -12.96 16.38
N ALA A 231 -4.59 -11.74 16.90
CA ALA A 231 -3.93 -11.50 18.18
C ALA A 231 -4.65 -12.19 19.35
N ASN A 232 -6.00 -12.15 19.38
CA ASN A 232 -6.78 -12.86 20.40
C ASN A 232 -6.56 -14.38 20.32
N ILE A 233 -6.59 -14.95 19.11
CA ILE A 233 -6.34 -16.38 18.89
C ILE A 233 -4.94 -16.78 19.35
N GLU A 234 -3.92 -15.97 19.04
CA GLU A 234 -2.54 -16.22 19.48
C GLU A 234 -2.39 -16.12 21.00
N GLN A 235 -3.04 -15.13 21.62
CA GLN A 235 -3.06 -14.94 23.06
C GLN A 235 -3.74 -16.13 23.76
N ASP A 236 -4.85 -16.65 23.22
CA ASP A 236 -5.54 -17.82 23.75
C ASP A 236 -4.70 -19.09 23.59
N LYS A 237 -4.05 -19.29 22.43
CA LYS A 237 -3.12 -20.40 22.21
C LYS A 237 -1.94 -20.35 23.17
N LEU A 238 -1.42 -19.15 23.46
CA LEU A 238 -0.36 -18.97 24.44
C LEU A 238 -0.85 -19.26 25.86
N ALA A 239 -2.03 -18.77 26.23
CA ALA A 239 -2.64 -19.02 27.54
C ALA A 239 -2.85 -20.52 27.79
N LYS A 240 -3.33 -21.27 26.78
CA LYS A 240 -3.47 -22.73 26.84
C LYS A 240 -2.13 -23.43 27.05
N ARG A 241 -1.10 -23.10 26.26
CA ARG A 241 0.25 -23.67 26.42
C ARG A 241 0.86 -23.37 27.80
N ILE A 242 0.64 -22.16 28.31
CA ILE A 242 1.08 -21.80 29.67
C ILE A 242 0.36 -22.64 30.72
N GLN A 243 -0.95 -22.84 30.56
CA GLN A 243 -1.74 -23.65 31.50
C GLN A 243 -1.35 -25.12 31.44
N GLU A 244 -1.17 -25.71 30.26
CA GLU A 244 -0.67 -27.07 30.05
C GLU A 244 0.69 -27.26 30.74
N PHE A 245 1.62 -26.32 30.53
CA PHE A 245 2.92 -26.35 31.18
C PHE A 245 2.82 -26.30 32.71
N ARG A 246 1.92 -25.46 33.26
CA ARG A 246 1.67 -25.38 34.71
C ARG A 246 1.10 -26.68 35.26
N THR A 247 0.11 -27.27 34.58
CA THR A 247 -0.50 -28.54 34.99
C THR A 247 0.52 -29.67 34.95
N GLN A 248 1.33 -29.76 33.88
CA GLN A 248 2.38 -30.76 33.77
C GLN A 248 3.40 -30.61 34.91
N ALA A 249 3.85 -29.39 35.20
CA ALA A 249 4.78 -29.15 36.30
C ALA A 249 4.19 -29.51 37.68
N GLN A 250 2.88 -29.37 37.88
CA GLN A 250 2.20 -29.82 39.10
C GLN A 250 2.14 -31.35 39.19
N LEU A 251 1.83 -32.04 38.08
CA LEU A 251 1.84 -33.51 38.03
C LEU A 251 3.23 -34.08 38.28
N ASP A 252 4.27 -33.50 37.68
CA ASP A 252 5.67 -33.90 37.88
C ASP A 252 6.08 -33.74 39.36
N ASN A 253 5.64 -32.67 40.03
CA ASN A 253 5.89 -32.45 41.45
C ASN A 253 5.16 -33.47 42.35
N LEU A 254 3.91 -33.82 42.02
CA LEU A 254 3.13 -34.82 42.78
C LEU A 254 3.72 -36.23 42.63
N GLN A 255 4.22 -36.58 41.44
CA GLN A 255 4.94 -37.84 41.22
C GLN A 255 6.28 -37.88 41.98
N ALA A 256 6.99 -36.75 42.04
CA ALA A 256 8.22 -36.64 42.83
C ALA A 256 7.97 -36.73 44.36
N SER A 257 6.85 -36.19 44.87
CA SER A 257 6.50 -36.29 46.30
C SER A 257 6.04 -37.69 46.71
N ASN A 258 5.35 -38.42 45.83
CA ASN A 258 4.94 -39.82 46.10
C ASN A 258 6.11 -40.82 46.11
N SER A 259 7.31 -40.37 45.75
CA SER A 259 8.55 -41.16 45.79
C SER A 259 9.27 -41.09 47.15
N LEU A 260 8.71 -40.35 48.12
CA LEU A 260 9.27 -40.12 49.46
C LEU A 260 8.24 -40.50 50.54
N ASP A 261 8.02 -41.81 50.74
CA ASP A 261 7.53 -42.32 52.03
C ASP A 261 8.29 -43.62 52.39
N PRO A 262 8.79 -43.77 53.64
CA PRO A 262 9.67 -44.87 54.02
C PRO A 262 8.91 -46.06 54.62
N SER A 263 9.52 -47.25 54.48
CA SER A 263 9.31 -48.52 55.19
C SER A 263 8.29 -49.53 54.61
N VAL A 264 8.79 -50.60 53.98
CA VAL A 264 8.85 -51.97 54.52
C VAL A 264 9.99 -52.73 53.79
N VAL A 265 10.79 -53.46 54.55
CA VAL A 265 11.97 -54.25 54.14
C VAL A 265 11.55 -55.55 53.45
N SER A 266 12.12 -55.86 52.28
CA SER A 266 12.54 -57.21 51.87
C SER A 266 13.45 -57.16 50.64
N ASP A 267 14.54 -57.93 50.71
CA ASP A 267 15.66 -58.07 49.78
C ASP A 267 15.32 -58.42 48.32
N GLY A 268 16.15 -57.92 47.40
CA GLY A 268 16.63 -58.73 46.27
C GLY A 268 16.49 -58.17 44.84
N ILE A 269 17.54 -57.47 44.37
CA ILE A 269 18.14 -57.61 43.02
C ILE A 269 17.44 -56.93 41.81
N HIS A 270 18.19 -55.94 41.26
CA HIS A 270 18.09 -55.19 39.98
C HIS A 270 17.09 -54.02 39.86
N GLY A 271 17.63 -52.83 40.14
CA GLY A 271 16.98 -51.54 39.98
C GLY A 271 16.91 -51.05 38.53
N SER A 272 15.68 -50.75 38.11
CA SER A 272 15.36 -49.94 36.93
C SER A 272 15.10 -48.50 37.38
N GLY A 273 16.15 -47.69 37.44
CA GLY A 273 16.07 -46.23 37.55
C GLY A 273 16.21 -45.62 36.15
N ILE A 274 15.09 -45.46 35.46
CA ILE A 274 14.96 -44.84 34.13
C ILE A 274 13.60 -44.13 34.15
N SER A 275 13.38 -42.87 33.80
CA SER A 275 14.22 -41.76 33.36
C SER A 275 13.26 -40.56 33.23
N SER A 276 13.62 -39.37 33.71
CA SER A 276 13.01 -38.12 33.25
C SER A 276 13.58 -37.79 31.88
N TYR A 277 13.17 -38.57 30.88
CA TYR A 277 13.33 -38.22 29.48
C TYR A 277 12.14 -37.34 29.10
N ARG A 278 12.37 -36.07 28.85
CA ARG A 278 11.70 -35.50 27.69
C ARG A 278 12.54 -35.97 26.51
N SER A 279 12.12 -37.09 25.91
CA SER A 279 12.49 -37.38 24.53
C SER A 279 12.18 -36.11 23.75
N VAL A 280 13.22 -35.48 23.23
CA VAL A 280 13.08 -34.73 22.00
C VAL A 280 12.50 -35.74 21.02
N GLU A 281 11.35 -35.42 20.44
CA GLU A 281 10.82 -36.12 19.29
C GLU A 281 11.98 -36.41 18.35
N THR A 282 12.25 -37.69 18.15
CA THR A 282 12.95 -38.17 16.97
C THR A 282 12.12 -37.65 15.80
N ALA A 283 12.51 -36.50 15.25
CA ALA A 283 12.17 -36.18 13.89
C ALA A 283 12.57 -37.40 13.05
N PRO A 284 11.73 -37.84 12.10
CA PRO A 284 12.00 -39.02 11.31
C PRO A 284 13.38 -38.86 10.67
N GLN A 285 14.15 -39.95 10.72
CA GLN A 285 15.43 -40.07 10.05
C GLN A 285 15.35 -39.44 8.65
N SER A 286 15.98 -38.28 8.49
CA SER A 286 16.30 -37.72 7.19
C SER A 286 17.74 -37.23 7.24
N ILE A 287 18.58 -38.01 6.58
CA ILE A 287 19.96 -37.68 6.29
C ILE A 287 19.96 -36.46 5.33
N VAL A 288 20.76 -35.47 5.74
CA VAL A 288 21.47 -34.46 4.92
C VAL A 288 20.68 -33.25 4.43
N ASN A 289 20.78 -32.18 5.24
CA ASN A 289 20.96 -30.81 4.77
C ASN A 289 21.89 -30.04 5.73
N GLY A 290 23.14 -30.49 5.89
CA GLY A 290 24.27 -29.72 6.46
C GLY A 290 24.09 -28.96 7.79
N LYS A 291 23.05 -29.24 8.60
CA LYS A 291 22.70 -28.46 9.79
C LYS A 291 23.30 -29.09 11.04
N VAL A 292 23.98 -28.29 11.84
CA VAL A 292 24.56 -28.69 13.14
C VAL A 292 23.43 -28.95 14.15
N GLU A 293 23.39 -30.13 14.75
CA GLU A 293 22.35 -30.54 15.70
C GLU A 293 22.83 -30.39 17.15
N THR A 294 21.95 -30.06 18.08
CA THR A 294 22.29 -29.96 19.51
C THR A 294 22.25 -31.34 20.18
N ILE A 295 23.38 -31.82 20.70
CA ILE A 295 23.49 -33.08 21.46
C ILE A 295 22.89 -32.91 22.87
N LYS A 296 23.22 -31.81 23.57
CA LYS A 296 22.70 -31.50 24.91
C LYS A 296 22.77 -30.01 25.19
N GLN A 297 21.78 -29.49 25.91
CA GLN A 297 21.76 -28.11 26.39
C GLN A 297 21.19 -28.03 27.81
N GLY A 298 21.65 -27.06 28.60
CA GLY A 298 21.20 -26.90 29.98
C GLY A 298 22.04 -25.92 30.79
N TYR A 299 21.61 -25.65 32.01
CA TYR A 299 22.35 -24.77 32.93
C TYR A 299 23.42 -25.53 33.70
N LEU A 300 24.62 -24.96 33.77
CA LEU A 300 25.68 -25.41 34.68
C LEU A 300 26.26 -24.21 35.43
N LEU A 301 26.71 -24.46 36.66
CA LEU A 301 27.48 -23.50 37.44
C LEU A 301 28.95 -23.59 37.04
N LYS A 302 29.52 -22.49 36.58
CA LYS A 302 30.93 -22.39 36.20
C LYS A 302 31.71 -21.59 37.22
N ARG A 303 32.83 -22.14 37.71
CA ARG A 303 33.75 -21.44 38.60
C ARG A 303 34.59 -20.41 37.82
N SER A 304 34.72 -19.22 38.38
CA SER A 304 35.58 -18.17 37.81
C SER A 304 37.06 -18.48 38.03
N SER A 305 37.92 -18.08 37.09
CA SER A 305 39.36 -18.33 37.13
C SER A 305 40.13 -17.33 38.03
N GLY A 306 39.43 -16.45 38.76
CA GLY A 306 40.04 -15.47 39.66
C GLY A 306 40.27 -16.03 41.07
N SER A 307 41.11 -15.35 41.86
CA SER A 307 41.52 -15.80 43.21
C SER A 307 40.38 -15.99 44.22
N ARG A 308 39.20 -15.37 43.99
CA ARG A 308 38.00 -15.51 44.84
C ARG A 308 37.09 -16.68 44.45
N GLY A 309 37.28 -17.27 43.26
CA GLY A 309 36.62 -18.52 42.86
C GLY A 309 35.09 -18.49 42.79
N ASP A 310 34.48 -17.35 42.44
CA ASP A 310 33.01 -17.20 42.36
C ASP A 310 32.36 -18.15 41.35
N TRP A 311 31.19 -18.71 41.68
CA TRP A 311 30.38 -19.55 40.79
C TRP A 311 29.35 -18.72 40.03
N LYS A 312 29.18 -19.01 38.74
CA LYS A 312 28.21 -18.32 37.86
C LYS A 312 27.38 -19.33 37.09
N ARG A 313 26.05 -19.20 37.17
CA ARG A 313 25.11 -20.00 36.40
C ARG A 313 25.11 -19.56 34.94
N MET A 314 25.41 -20.47 34.03
CA MET A 314 25.53 -20.21 32.60
C MET A 314 24.80 -21.29 31.81
N PHE A 315 24.26 -20.95 30.64
CA PHE A 315 23.60 -21.92 29.77
C PHE A 315 24.62 -22.48 28.78
N PHE A 316 24.84 -23.80 28.81
CA PHE A 316 25.77 -24.54 27.96
C PHE A 316 25.01 -25.29 26.88
N VAL A 317 25.63 -25.41 25.70
CA VAL A 317 25.13 -26.17 24.56
C VAL A 317 26.30 -26.94 23.95
N LEU A 318 26.10 -28.23 23.76
CA LEU A 318 27.01 -29.15 23.07
C LEU A 318 26.36 -29.55 21.75
N ASP A 319 27.05 -29.37 20.63
CA ASP A 319 26.55 -29.69 19.31
C ASP A 319 27.14 -30.98 18.69
N SER A 320 26.58 -31.41 17.56
CA SER A 320 26.94 -32.63 16.83
C SER A 320 28.32 -32.58 16.19
N GLN A 321 28.89 -31.38 16.05
CA GLN A 321 30.27 -31.15 15.63
C GLN A 321 31.25 -31.23 16.80
N GLY A 322 30.77 -31.47 18.02
CA GLY A 322 31.60 -31.55 19.22
C GLY A 322 32.08 -30.18 19.73
N ALA A 323 31.45 -29.08 19.33
CA ALA A 323 31.69 -27.78 19.91
C ALA A 323 30.81 -27.59 21.15
N LEU A 324 31.44 -27.22 22.27
CA LEU A 324 30.75 -26.85 23.50
C LEU A 324 30.83 -25.34 23.65
N TYR A 325 29.70 -24.64 23.72
CA TYR A 325 29.67 -23.20 23.96
C TYR A 325 28.72 -22.83 25.09
N TYR A 326 28.95 -21.68 25.70
CA TYR A 326 28.08 -21.16 26.75
C TYR A 326 27.73 -19.69 26.53
N TYR A 327 26.52 -19.32 26.95
CA TYR A 327 25.97 -17.98 26.79
C TYR A 327 26.03 -17.19 28.10
N LYS A 328 26.52 -15.96 28.03
CA LYS A 328 26.52 -15.00 29.14
C LYS A 328 25.45 -13.94 28.91
N ASN A 329 24.53 -13.79 29.86
CA ASN A 329 23.55 -12.71 29.84
C ASN A 329 24.21 -11.38 30.26
N LYS A 330 24.11 -10.33 29.44
CA LYS A 330 24.35 -8.96 29.92
C LYS A 330 23.17 -8.58 30.82
N ALA A 331 23.37 -8.57 32.14
CA ALA A 331 22.41 -7.91 33.02
C ALA A 331 22.36 -6.43 32.62
N SER A 332 21.29 -6.04 31.90
CA SER A 332 20.91 -4.64 31.78
C SER A 332 20.64 -4.17 33.22
N ARG A 333 21.47 -3.28 33.74
CA ARG A 333 21.20 -2.61 35.00
C ARG A 333 19.92 -1.81 34.83
N TYR A 334 18.79 -2.41 35.20
CA TYR A 334 17.58 -1.65 35.52
C TYR A 334 17.91 -0.81 36.75
N VAL A 335 18.19 0.47 36.54
CA VAL A 335 18.25 1.45 37.62
C VAL A 335 16.82 1.67 38.08
N GLY A 336 16.48 1.07 39.22
CA GLY A 336 15.29 1.39 39.98
C GLY A 336 15.43 2.75 40.64
N GLN A 337 14.34 3.50 40.54
CA GLN A 337 13.93 4.70 41.30
C GLN A 337 14.77 5.06 42.54
N GLN A 338 15.34 6.26 42.53
CA GLN A 338 15.53 7.06 43.74
C GLN A 338 14.53 8.21 43.74
N SER A 339 13.77 8.27 44.83
CA SER A 339 12.96 9.39 45.28
C SER A 339 13.81 10.65 45.51
N HIS A 340 13.36 11.82 45.03
CA HIS A 340 12.99 12.97 45.88
C HIS A 340 12.66 14.24 45.08
N SER A 341 11.65 14.93 45.63
CA SER A 341 11.30 16.36 45.60
C SER A 341 10.89 17.05 44.29
N PHE A 342 9.59 17.33 44.28
CA PHE A 342 8.91 18.44 43.61
C PHE A 342 9.65 19.79 43.69
N ASN A 343 9.59 20.55 42.60
CA ASN A 343 9.13 21.94 42.65
C ASN A 343 8.31 22.28 41.39
N ARG A 344 7.24 23.03 41.62
CA ARG A 344 6.02 23.20 40.80
C ARG A 344 6.01 24.59 40.15
N SER A 345 5.46 24.68 38.92
CA SER A 345 4.84 25.87 38.28
C SER A 345 4.43 25.44 36.86
N ASP A 346 3.21 24.90 36.65
CA ASP A 346 2.00 25.57 36.10
C ASP A 346 2.25 26.10 34.66
N GLU A 347 1.58 25.67 33.58
CA GLU A 347 0.14 25.38 33.38
C GLU A 347 -0.15 24.25 32.35
N LEU A 348 -1.38 23.73 32.44
CA LEU A 348 -1.94 22.53 31.82
C LEU A 348 -2.36 22.69 30.34
N ASN A 349 -2.16 21.64 29.54
CA ASN A 349 -3.27 21.00 28.81
C ASN A 349 -2.97 19.54 28.40
N ASN A 350 -4.02 18.71 28.50
CA ASN A 350 -4.05 17.25 28.52
C ASN A 350 -3.34 16.53 27.36
N SER A 351 -2.32 15.73 27.67
CA SER A 351 -1.83 14.64 26.83
C SER A 351 -2.00 13.30 27.55
N MET A 352 -3.08 12.58 27.23
CA MET A 352 -3.34 11.23 27.72
C MET A 352 -2.70 10.11 26.87
N PHE A 353 -1.76 10.42 25.97
CA PHE A 353 -1.10 9.40 25.12
C PHE A 353 0.43 9.38 25.21
N GLY A 354 1.01 9.97 26.24
CA GLY A 354 2.47 10.04 26.45
C GLY A 354 3.16 8.77 27.00
N ARG A 355 2.52 7.60 27.05
CA ARG A 355 3.10 6.36 27.62
C ARG A 355 3.62 5.33 26.61
N PHE A 356 3.64 5.65 25.32
CA PHE A 356 4.07 4.70 24.28
C PHE A 356 5.31 5.09 23.46
N ARG A 357 6.08 6.11 23.86
CA ARG A 357 7.34 6.46 23.16
C ARG A 357 8.55 6.39 24.09
N ALA A 358 9.07 5.17 24.26
CA ALA A 358 10.49 4.93 24.51
C ALA A 358 10.81 3.44 24.29
N ARG A 359 11.31 3.13 23.09
CA ARG A 359 12.03 1.92 22.62
C ARG A 359 11.41 1.43 21.32
N HIS A 360 11.84 1.99 20.20
CA HIS A 360 12.04 1.25 18.94
C HIS A 360 12.79 2.18 17.97
N THR A 361 14.00 2.58 18.38
CA THR A 361 15.04 3.01 17.45
C THR A 361 16.10 1.93 17.48
N ARG A 362 16.08 1.04 16.48
CA ARG A 362 17.18 0.23 15.91
C ARG A 362 16.67 -1.13 15.41
N SER A 363 16.49 -1.19 14.10
CA SER A 363 16.98 -2.25 13.21
C SER A 363 17.56 -3.49 13.91
N SER A 364 16.83 -4.61 13.82
CA SER A 364 17.28 -5.93 13.32
C SER A 364 18.71 -6.43 13.59
N SER A 365 19.39 -5.99 14.65
CA SER A 365 20.74 -6.43 15.02
C SER A 365 20.96 -6.57 16.54
N LEU A 366 20.00 -6.16 17.38
CA LEU A 366 20.23 -6.14 18.83
C LEU A 366 20.06 -7.49 19.56
N ASN A 367 19.45 -8.50 18.92
CA ASN A 367 19.30 -9.81 19.56
C ASN A 367 20.60 -10.63 19.59
N GLU A 368 21.60 -10.30 18.78
CA GLU A 368 22.93 -10.92 18.87
C GLU A 368 23.85 -10.25 19.90
N GLU A 369 23.59 -9.00 20.32
CA GLU A 369 24.48 -8.26 21.24
C GLU A 369 24.25 -8.50 22.75
N ILE A 370 23.16 -9.18 23.12
CA ILE A 370 22.79 -9.43 24.54
C ILE A 370 23.48 -10.67 25.10
N LEU A 371 23.76 -11.66 24.25
CA LEU A 371 24.34 -12.94 24.63
C LEU A 371 25.78 -13.07 24.12
N ARG A 372 26.77 -12.94 25.01
CA ARG A 372 28.15 -13.25 24.63
C ARG A 372 28.33 -14.77 24.62
N CYS A 373 28.53 -15.34 23.43
CA CYS A 373 28.88 -16.75 23.24
C CYS A 373 30.38 -16.96 23.52
N SER A 374 30.73 -18.06 24.18
CA SER A 374 32.13 -18.44 24.40
C SER A 374 32.28 -19.93 24.17
N THR A 375 33.15 -20.29 23.23
CA THR A 375 33.42 -21.67 22.84
C THR A 375 34.51 -22.30 23.73
N VAL A 376 34.31 -23.56 24.06
CA VAL A 376 35.24 -24.45 24.75
C VAL A 376 35.73 -25.45 23.71
N ASN A 377 37.04 -25.46 23.45
CA ASN A 377 37.62 -26.38 22.47
C ASN A 377 37.74 -27.79 23.09
N LEU A 378 37.05 -28.77 22.51
CA LEU A 378 37.06 -30.16 22.98
C LEU A 378 38.07 -31.08 22.28
N HIS A 379 38.70 -30.67 21.18
CA HIS A 379 39.57 -31.53 20.33
C HIS A 379 40.76 -32.18 21.06
N THR A 380 41.19 -31.60 22.19
CA THR A 380 42.30 -32.09 23.02
C THR A 380 41.94 -32.05 24.52
N SER A 381 40.65 -31.97 24.83
CA SER A 381 40.19 -31.84 26.20
C SER A 381 40.01 -33.22 26.85
N THR A 382 40.27 -33.28 28.16
CA THR A 382 39.97 -34.47 28.98
C THR A 382 38.99 -34.08 30.08
N ILE A 383 38.08 -34.99 30.42
CA ILE A 383 37.18 -34.79 31.55
C ILE A 383 37.75 -35.50 32.76
N LYS A 384 37.84 -34.80 33.89
CA LYS A 384 38.12 -35.40 35.19
C LYS A 384 36.89 -35.30 36.09
N MET A 385 36.49 -36.44 36.62
CA MET A 385 35.65 -36.51 37.80
C MET A 385 36.56 -36.19 38.99
N ASP A 386 36.30 -35.08 39.69
CA ASP A 386 37.07 -34.81 40.90
C ASP A 386 36.59 -35.76 42.00
N ALA A 387 37.37 -36.82 42.19
CA ALA A 387 37.49 -37.49 43.46
C ALA A 387 38.78 -36.97 44.12
N GLU A 388 38.67 -36.63 45.40
CA GLU A 388 39.72 -36.69 46.43
C GLU A 388 40.29 -35.40 47.05
N ASP A 389 39.98 -34.16 46.64
CA ASP A 389 40.56 -33.02 47.39
C ASP A 389 39.81 -31.66 47.39
N SER A 390 38.49 -31.65 47.25
CA SER A 390 37.71 -30.43 47.51
C SER A 390 36.26 -30.74 47.90
N ASP A 391 35.72 -30.03 48.90
CA ASP A 391 34.35 -30.14 49.45
C ASP A 391 33.21 -29.82 48.44
N LEU A 392 33.46 -29.93 47.14
CA LEU A 392 32.60 -29.50 46.06
C LEU A 392 31.77 -30.68 45.50
N ARG A 393 30.50 -30.74 45.88
CA ARG A 393 29.56 -31.76 45.40
C ARG A 393 29.20 -31.55 43.92
N LEU A 394 28.98 -32.65 43.21
CA LEU A 394 28.46 -32.68 41.84
C LEU A 394 29.30 -31.90 40.80
N CYS A 395 30.60 -31.76 41.07
CA CYS A 395 31.53 -31.05 40.20
C CYS A 395 32.26 -31.99 39.24
N PHE A 396 32.66 -31.45 38.09
CA PHE A 396 33.55 -32.07 37.12
C PHE A 396 34.41 -31.01 36.43
N ARG A 397 35.57 -31.42 35.90
CA ARG A 397 36.51 -30.51 35.22
C ARG A 397 36.70 -30.91 33.77
N ILE A 398 36.61 -29.92 32.88
CA ILE A 398 37.07 -30.03 31.49
C ILE A 398 38.44 -29.39 31.42
N ILE A 399 39.46 -30.21 31.17
CA ILE A 399 40.87 -29.78 31.09
C ILE A 399 41.24 -29.69 29.61
N SER A 400 41.32 -28.47 29.09
CA SER A 400 41.83 -28.16 27.75
C SER A 400 43.26 -27.63 27.87
N PRO A 401 44.15 -27.78 26.86
CA PRO A 401 45.53 -27.30 26.92
C PRO A 401 45.68 -25.81 27.25
N SER A 402 44.67 -25.01 26.92
CA SER A 402 44.66 -23.55 27.16
C SER A 402 43.94 -23.14 28.44
N LYS A 403 43.02 -23.96 28.96
CA LYS A 403 42.15 -23.58 30.09
C LYS A 403 41.45 -24.78 30.74
N THR A 404 41.39 -24.76 32.06
CA THR A 404 40.56 -25.70 32.85
C THR A 404 39.25 -25.04 33.24
N PHE A 405 38.14 -25.72 32.97
CA PHE A 405 36.79 -25.29 33.36
C PHE A 405 36.27 -26.20 34.47
N THR A 406 36.04 -25.65 35.66
CA THR A 406 35.34 -26.35 36.74
C THR A 406 33.85 -26.04 36.65
N LEU A 407 33.05 -27.09 36.44
CA LEU A 407 31.61 -27.02 36.25
C LEU A 407 30.91 -27.84 37.34
N GLN A 408 29.71 -27.39 37.73
CA GLN A 408 28.87 -28.05 38.73
C GLN A 408 27.46 -28.21 38.17
N ALA A 409 26.93 -29.44 38.29
CA ALA A 409 25.56 -29.80 37.91
C ALA A 409 24.62 -29.75 39.12
N GLU A 410 23.31 -29.74 38.88
CA GLU A 410 22.28 -29.62 39.93
C GLU A 410 21.96 -30.97 40.60
N ASN A 411 22.20 -32.10 39.91
CA ASN A 411 22.01 -33.45 40.46
C ASN A 411 23.01 -34.46 39.83
N GLU A 412 23.11 -35.64 40.44
CA GLU A 412 24.07 -36.69 40.04
C GLU A 412 23.78 -37.25 38.64
N ALA A 413 22.50 -37.43 38.29
CA ALA A 413 22.12 -37.94 36.98
C ALA A 413 22.50 -36.97 35.85
N ASP A 414 22.22 -35.67 36.03
CA ASP A 414 22.59 -34.63 35.07
C ASP A 414 24.10 -34.45 34.98
N ARG A 415 24.82 -34.60 36.09
CA ARG A 415 26.30 -34.64 36.10
C ARG A 415 26.82 -35.75 35.20
N MET A 416 26.35 -36.97 35.41
CA MET A 416 26.79 -38.14 34.64
C MET A 416 26.40 -38.05 33.17
N ASP A 417 25.21 -37.52 32.86
CA ASP A 417 24.77 -37.31 31.47
C ASP A 417 25.64 -36.26 30.76
N TRP A 418 25.92 -35.11 31.39
CA TRP A 418 26.87 -34.13 30.85
C TRP A 418 28.26 -34.73 30.60
N ILE A 419 28.80 -35.49 31.56
CA ILE A 419 30.11 -36.14 31.42
C ILE A 419 30.09 -37.13 30.24
N ASN A 420 29.08 -37.98 30.15
CA ASN A 420 28.98 -39.01 29.10
C ASN A 420 28.84 -38.38 27.71
N LYS A 421 27.99 -37.37 27.56
CA LYS A 421 27.79 -36.68 26.27
C LYS A 421 29.03 -35.92 25.81
N ILE A 422 29.70 -35.20 26.71
CA ILE A 422 30.94 -34.49 26.38
C ILE A 422 32.08 -35.48 26.10
N THR A 423 32.19 -36.57 26.86
CA THR A 423 33.20 -37.62 26.61
C THR A 423 32.98 -38.29 25.25
N GLY A 424 31.72 -38.59 24.90
CA GLY A 424 31.35 -39.11 23.59
C GLY A 424 31.67 -38.14 22.45
N ALA A 425 31.43 -36.84 22.64
CA ALA A 425 31.79 -35.81 21.68
C ALA A 425 33.32 -35.70 21.48
N ILE A 426 34.10 -35.77 22.56
CA ILE A 426 35.57 -35.80 22.50
C ILE A 426 36.05 -37.03 21.72
N ALA A 427 35.51 -38.22 22.02
CA ALA A 427 35.88 -39.46 21.33
C ALA A 427 35.53 -39.42 19.83
N SER A 428 34.37 -38.85 19.47
CA SER A 428 33.97 -38.64 18.07
C SER A 428 34.92 -37.71 17.31
N LEU A 429 35.32 -36.60 17.94
CA LEU A 429 36.31 -35.66 17.40
C LEU A 429 37.70 -36.30 17.20
N PHE A 430 38.11 -37.23 18.07
CA PHE A 430 39.35 -37.97 17.91
C PHE A 430 39.29 -38.96 16.72
N ASN A 431 38.15 -39.61 16.51
CA ASN A 431 37.96 -40.59 15.45
C ASN A 431 37.82 -39.96 14.05
N SER A 432 37.20 -38.78 13.94
CA SER A 432 37.08 -38.06 12.66
C SER A 432 38.44 -37.60 12.10
N TYR A 433 39.41 -37.31 12.98
CA TYR A 433 40.77 -36.92 12.59
C TYR A 433 41.55 -38.08 11.93
N PHE A 434 41.19 -39.34 12.20
CA PHE A 434 41.84 -40.52 11.60
C PHE A 434 41.29 -40.89 10.21
N LEU A 435 40.08 -40.46 9.85
CA LEU A 435 39.45 -40.77 8.56
C LEU A 435 39.85 -39.80 7.43
N GLN A 436 40.62 -38.75 7.73
CA GLN A 436 40.99 -37.69 6.79
C GLN A 436 42.44 -37.83 6.28
N GLN A 437 42.82 -39.02 5.78
CA GLN A 437 44.01 -39.23 4.95
C GLN A 437 43.61 -39.65 3.52
N PRO A 438 44.14 -39.03 2.45
CA PRO A 438 43.72 -39.29 1.08
C PRO A 438 44.52 -40.43 0.42
N LEU A 439 43.84 -41.46 -0.09
CA LEU A 439 44.43 -42.46 -1.00
C LEU A 439 43.46 -42.86 -2.14
N LEU A 440 43.79 -42.34 -3.33
CA LEU A 440 43.84 -42.92 -4.68
C LEU A 440 42.86 -44.03 -5.16
N GLU A 441 42.13 -43.68 -6.23
CA GLU A 441 41.68 -44.42 -7.44
C GLU A 441 41.36 -45.93 -7.41
N ALA A 442 40.14 -46.29 -7.87
CA ALA A 442 39.91 -47.34 -8.88
C ALA A 442 38.48 -47.31 -9.48
N LYS A 443 38.38 -47.75 -10.74
CA LYS A 443 37.27 -47.61 -11.71
C LYS A 443 36.15 -48.68 -11.58
N HIS A 444 34.94 -48.27 -12.01
CA HIS A 444 33.74 -48.96 -12.59
C HIS A 444 33.84 -50.44 -13.06
N PRO A 445 32.73 -51.23 -13.19
CA PRO A 445 31.57 -50.89 -14.04
C PRO A 445 30.15 -51.45 -13.70
N GLU A 446 29.23 -51.09 -14.61
CA GLU A 446 27.77 -51.16 -14.72
C GLU A 446 27.11 -52.57 -14.74
N CYS A 447 25.78 -52.61 -14.53
CA CYS A 447 24.87 -53.59 -15.16
C CYS A 447 23.39 -53.12 -15.18
N ASP A 448 22.93 -52.84 -16.39
CA ASP A 448 21.65 -53.17 -17.07
C ASP A 448 20.22 -52.90 -16.56
N LYS A 449 19.44 -52.56 -17.59
CA LYS A 449 18.03 -52.22 -17.75
C LYS A 449 17.08 -53.43 -17.64
N ASN A 450 15.81 -53.20 -17.31
CA ASN A 450 14.67 -53.66 -18.13
C ASN A 450 13.30 -53.08 -17.73
N ASN A 451 12.49 -52.86 -18.78
CA ASN A 451 11.11 -52.35 -18.86
C ASN A 451 10.06 -53.19 -18.12
N PHE A 452 8.87 -52.60 -17.84
CA PHE A 452 7.59 -53.03 -18.43
C PHE A 452 6.46 -51.99 -18.19
N ASN A 453 5.70 -51.74 -19.27
CA ASN A 453 4.44 -50.98 -19.33
C ASN A 453 3.33 -51.67 -18.51
N ASP A 454 2.35 -50.90 -18.01
CA ASP A 454 0.96 -51.18 -18.37
C ASP A 454 0.01 -49.96 -18.24
N TYR A 455 -0.99 -49.97 -19.12
CA TYR A 455 -2.02 -48.95 -19.33
C TYR A 455 -3.28 -49.36 -18.54
N SER A 456 -3.93 -48.46 -17.80
CA SER A 456 -5.36 -48.65 -17.47
C SER A 456 -6.03 -47.34 -17.06
N ILE A 457 -6.99 -46.94 -17.91
CA ILE A 457 -8.05 -45.97 -17.61
C ILE A 457 -9.10 -46.69 -16.76
N LEU A 458 -9.50 -46.12 -15.61
CA LEU A 458 -10.87 -46.20 -15.09
C LEU A 458 -11.17 -45.00 -14.18
N THR A 459 -12.21 -44.27 -14.56
CA THR A 459 -12.95 -43.23 -13.83
C THR A 459 -13.69 -43.82 -12.62
N LEU A 460 -13.68 -43.13 -11.47
CA LEU A 460 -14.86 -42.82 -10.64
C LEU A 460 -14.50 -42.07 -9.33
N HIS A 461 -15.27 -40.99 -9.11
CA HIS A 461 -15.68 -40.32 -7.88
C HIS A 461 -14.91 -40.46 -6.54
N GLU A 462 -14.56 -39.28 -6.03
CA GLU A 462 -14.66 -38.80 -4.63
C GLU A 462 -14.40 -39.80 -3.48
N LYS A 463 -13.22 -39.64 -2.88
CA LYS A 463 -13.04 -39.67 -1.42
C LYS A 463 -11.88 -38.76 -1.02
N ARG A 464 -12.19 -37.77 -0.17
CA ARG A 464 -11.22 -36.97 0.60
C ARG A 464 -10.33 -37.92 1.42
N LEU A 465 -9.01 -37.71 1.41
CA LEU A 465 -8.05 -38.05 2.46
C LEU A 465 -6.65 -37.44 2.15
N GLU A 466 -6.20 -36.58 3.07
CA GLU A 466 -4.83 -36.33 3.58
C GLU A 466 -3.74 -35.59 2.74
N ASP A 467 -3.11 -34.64 3.44
CA ASP A 467 -2.48 -33.38 3.01
C ASP A 467 -0.94 -33.47 2.98
N GLY A 468 -0.40 -34.37 2.15
CA GLY A 468 1.07 -34.54 2.03
C GLY A 468 1.60 -34.91 0.64
N SER A 469 0.77 -35.38 -0.29
CA SER A 469 1.22 -35.83 -1.63
C SER A 469 1.00 -34.81 -2.77
N GLN A 470 0.38 -33.67 -2.46
CA GLN A 470 -0.08 -32.73 -3.49
C GLN A 470 1.06 -31.89 -4.10
N VAL A 471 2.13 -31.63 -3.33
CA VAL A 471 3.24 -30.74 -3.73
C VAL A 471 4.10 -31.37 -4.84
N ASP A 472 4.45 -32.67 -4.70
CA ASP A 472 5.20 -33.40 -5.73
C ASP A 472 4.38 -33.59 -7.02
N SER A 473 3.05 -33.67 -6.89
CA SER A 473 2.13 -33.83 -8.03
C SER A 473 2.06 -32.58 -8.91
N VAL A 474 1.94 -31.37 -8.32
CA VAL A 474 1.83 -30.11 -9.08
C VAL A 474 3.12 -29.78 -9.83
N SER A 475 4.27 -29.92 -9.18
CA SER A 475 5.57 -29.68 -9.81
C SER A 475 5.78 -30.56 -11.03
N LYS A 476 5.46 -31.86 -10.91
CA LYS A 476 5.55 -32.81 -12.02
C LYS A 476 4.61 -32.44 -13.17
N ILE A 477 3.33 -32.16 -12.86
CA ILE A 477 2.33 -31.76 -13.87
C ILE A 477 2.78 -30.54 -14.66
N LEU A 478 3.33 -29.53 -13.98
CA LEU A 478 3.74 -28.29 -14.63
C LEU A 478 5.01 -28.48 -15.47
N ARG A 479 5.96 -29.30 -15.03
CA ARG A 479 7.21 -29.57 -15.77
C ARG A 479 7.00 -30.45 -17.01
N ASP A 480 5.97 -31.31 -17.01
CA ASP A 480 5.62 -32.15 -18.16
C ASP A 480 5.02 -31.33 -19.34
N ILE A 481 4.71 -30.05 -19.13
CA ILE A 481 4.20 -29.16 -20.18
C ILE A 481 5.35 -28.70 -21.09
N PRO A 482 5.15 -28.62 -22.42
CA PRO A 482 6.22 -28.25 -23.36
C PRO A 482 6.99 -26.97 -22.97
N GLY A 483 8.31 -27.12 -22.78
CA GLY A 483 9.26 -26.06 -22.45
C GLY A 483 9.33 -25.67 -20.97
N ASN A 484 8.47 -26.22 -20.11
CA ASN A 484 8.44 -25.92 -18.67
C ASN A 484 9.53 -26.68 -17.90
N ASP A 485 10.22 -27.62 -18.52
CA ASP A 485 11.42 -28.28 -18.02
C ASP A 485 12.61 -27.32 -17.86
N LEU A 486 12.57 -26.18 -18.56
CA LEU A 486 13.58 -25.12 -18.52
C LEU A 486 12.95 -23.77 -18.13
N CYS A 487 13.73 -22.92 -17.48
CA CYS A 487 13.32 -21.55 -17.19
C CYS A 487 13.08 -20.77 -18.49
N ALA A 488 11.95 -20.07 -18.57
CA ALA A 488 11.52 -19.33 -19.76
C ALA A 488 12.55 -18.28 -20.22
N GLU A 489 13.33 -17.72 -19.30
CA GLU A 489 14.25 -16.62 -19.55
C GLU A 489 15.67 -17.09 -19.86
N CYS A 490 16.28 -17.84 -18.94
CA CYS A 490 17.69 -18.21 -19.01
C CYS A 490 17.96 -19.68 -19.36
N GLY A 491 16.92 -20.50 -19.50
CA GLY A 491 17.05 -21.92 -19.79
C GLY A 491 17.58 -22.79 -18.63
N SER A 492 17.62 -22.27 -17.39
CA SER A 492 17.99 -23.08 -16.22
C SER A 492 17.05 -24.26 -16.06
N PRO A 493 17.54 -25.49 -15.81
CA PRO A 493 16.68 -26.65 -15.62
C PRO A 493 15.87 -26.53 -14.33
N GLU A 494 14.77 -27.29 -14.27
CA GLU A 494 13.92 -27.48 -13.09
C GLU A 494 13.43 -26.18 -12.43
N PRO A 495 12.70 -25.32 -13.16
CA PRO A 495 12.15 -24.10 -12.56
C PRO A 495 11.12 -24.43 -11.46
N GLU A 496 11.19 -23.69 -10.34
CA GLU A 496 10.31 -23.87 -9.16
C GLU A 496 9.42 -22.64 -8.87
N TRP A 497 9.45 -21.64 -9.75
CA TRP A 497 8.59 -20.46 -9.69
C TRP A 497 7.81 -20.31 -10.98
N ALA A 498 6.72 -19.56 -10.91
CA ALA A 498 5.88 -19.30 -12.06
C ALA A 498 5.36 -17.86 -12.05
N SER A 499 5.15 -17.27 -13.23
CA SER A 499 4.37 -16.06 -13.38
C SER A 499 2.98 -16.43 -13.88
N LEU A 500 1.94 -16.28 -13.04
CA LEU A 500 0.60 -16.78 -13.33
C LEU A 500 -0.03 -16.13 -14.56
N ASN A 501 0.10 -14.81 -14.69
CA ASN A 501 -0.46 -14.06 -15.82
C ASN A 501 0.30 -14.27 -17.12
N LEU A 502 1.63 -14.42 -17.04
CA LEU A 502 2.45 -14.70 -18.22
C LEU A 502 2.39 -16.18 -18.62
N GLY A 503 1.93 -17.09 -17.75
CA GLY A 503 1.83 -18.52 -18.05
C GLY A 503 3.18 -19.21 -18.24
N ILE A 504 4.21 -18.76 -17.51
CA ILE A 504 5.60 -19.25 -17.64
C ILE A 504 6.19 -19.74 -16.32
N LEU A 505 7.15 -20.67 -16.40
CA LEU A 505 7.99 -21.13 -15.29
C LEU A 505 9.40 -20.50 -15.30
N LEU A 506 9.89 -20.20 -14.11
CA LEU A 506 11.08 -19.41 -13.84
C LEU A 506 11.97 -20.08 -12.79
N CYS A 507 13.30 -19.93 -12.91
CA CYS A 507 14.23 -20.26 -11.83
C CYS A 507 14.24 -19.18 -10.74
N ILE A 508 14.92 -19.43 -9.61
CA ILE A 508 14.94 -18.52 -8.46
C ILE A 508 15.41 -17.11 -8.84
N GLU A 509 16.48 -17.03 -9.64
CA GLU A 509 17.14 -15.79 -9.99
C GLU A 509 16.25 -14.95 -10.91
N CYS A 510 15.71 -15.55 -11.98
CA CYS A 510 14.78 -14.88 -12.89
C CYS A 510 13.47 -14.51 -12.18
N SER A 511 12.98 -15.35 -11.25
CA SER A 511 11.80 -15.02 -10.45
C SER A 511 12.02 -13.76 -9.58
N GLY A 512 13.25 -13.54 -9.09
CA GLY A 512 13.64 -12.33 -8.37
C GLY A 512 13.53 -11.08 -9.25
N VAL A 513 14.00 -11.15 -10.50
CA VAL A 513 13.85 -10.06 -11.47
C VAL A 513 12.38 -9.78 -11.79
N HIS A 514 11.58 -10.83 -12.03
CA HIS A 514 10.16 -10.69 -12.32
C HIS A 514 9.38 -10.04 -11.15
N ARG A 515 9.78 -10.26 -9.90
CA ARG A 515 9.18 -9.58 -8.73
C ARG A 515 9.41 -8.07 -8.77
N ASN A 516 10.55 -7.61 -9.29
CA ASN A 516 10.89 -6.19 -9.38
C ASN A 516 10.10 -5.44 -10.48
N LEU A 517 9.49 -6.15 -11.45
CA LEU A 517 8.63 -5.54 -12.47
C LEU A 517 7.26 -5.09 -11.91
N GLY A 518 6.88 -5.61 -10.74
CA GLY A 518 5.56 -5.38 -10.14
C GLY A 518 4.47 -6.32 -10.64
N VAL A 519 3.44 -6.50 -9.81
CA VAL A 519 2.36 -7.49 -10.01
C VAL A 519 1.44 -7.19 -11.20
N HIS A 520 1.50 -5.97 -11.74
CA HIS A 520 0.76 -5.57 -12.94
C HIS A 520 1.43 -6.07 -14.22
N ILE A 521 2.72 -6.45 -14.17
CA ILE A 521 3.47 -7.03 -15.28
C ILE A 521 3.68 -8.53 -15.08
N SER A 522 4.12 -8.97 -13.89
CA SER A 522 4.38 -10.38 -13.61
C SER A 522 3.93 -10.78 -12.20
N LYS A 523 3.02 -11.77 -12.14
CA LYS A 523 2.44 -12.31 -10.90
C LYS A 523 3.19 -13.56 -10.46
N VAL A 524 4.33 -13.38 -9.79
CA VAL A 524 5.23 -14.47 -9.38
C VAL A 524 4.69 -15.26 -8.18
N ARG A 525 4.66 -16.60 -8.28
CA ARG A 525 4.31 -17.55 -7.23
C ARG A 525 5.28 -18.74 -7.21
N SER A 526 5.47 -19.35 -6.05
CA SER A 526 6.25 -20.57 -5.90
C SER A 526 5.39 -21.78 -6.26
N ILE A 527 5.96 -22.73 -7.00
CA ILE A 527 5.32 -24.00 -7.30
C ILE A 527 5.18 -24.84 -6.03
N ILE A 528 6.18 -24.77 -5.15
CA ILE A 528 6.30 -25.64 -3.96
C ILE A 528 5.67 -24.97 -2.73
N LEU A 529 5.89 -23.66 -2.54
CA LEU A 529 5.48 -22.97 -1.31
C LEU A 529 4.02 -22.46 -1.36
N ASP A 530 3.49 -22.12 -2.55
CA ASP A 530 2.16 -21.52 -2.70
C ASP A 530 1.09 -22.53 -3.13
N VAL A 531 0.96 -23.66 -2.42
CA VAL A 531 0.13 -24.82 -2.82
C VAL A 531 -1.34 -24.46 -3.13
N LYS A 532 -1.91 -23.49 -2.41
CA LYS A 532 -3.33 -23.08 -2.58
C LYS A 532 -3.60 -22.28 -3.86
N VAL A 533 -2.56 -21.79 -4.54
CA VAL A 533 -2.70 -21.01 -5.79
C VAL A 533 -2.99 -21.92 -6.98
N TRP A 534 -2.55 -23.18 -6.93
CA TRP A 534 -2.57 -24.12 -8.04
C TRP A 534 -3.92 -24.83 -8.19
N GLU A 535 -4.98 -24.03 -8.35
CA GLU A 535 -6.32 -24.52 -8.67
C GLU A 535 -6.35 -25.20 -10.05
N PRO A 536 -7.27 -26.16 -10.32
CA PRO A 536 -7.35 -26.86 -11.61
C PRO A 536 -7.41 -25.93 -12.84
N SER A 537 -8.10 -24.78 -12.75
CA SER A 537 -8.17 -23.80 -13.84
C SER A 537 -6.83 -23.15 -14.16
N ILE A 538 -5.98 -22.94 -13.15
CA ILE A 538 -4.61 -22.42 -13.34
C ILE A 538 -3.76 -23.49 -14.01
N LEU A 539 -3.86 -24.75 -13.58
CA LEU A 539 -3.13 -25.85 -14.21
C LEU A 539 -3.54 -26.02 -15.68
N ASP A 540 -4.82 -25.92 -15.99
CA ASP A 540 -5.33 -25.96 -17.36
C ASP A 540 -4.88 -24.75 -18.19
N LEU A 541 -4.78 -23.56 -17.59
CA LEU A 541 -4.19 -22.38 -18.23
C LEU A 541 -2.74 -22.66 -18.64
N PHE A 542 -1.92 -23.21 -17.74
CA PHE A 542 -0.53 -23.56 -18.03
C PHE A 542 -0.42 -24.66 -19.10
N ARG A 543 -1.31 -25.67 -19.10
CA ARG A 543 -1.34 -26.71 -20.15
C ARG A 543 -1.58 -26.14 -21.54
N ASN A 544 -2.38 -25.08 -21.64
CA ASN A 544 -2.66 -24.44 -22.92
C ASN A 544 -1.54 -23.49 -23.36
N LEU A 545 -0.91 -22.79 -22.41
CA LEU A 545 0.17 -21.85 -22.67
C LEU A 545 1.52 -22.59 -22.65
N GLY A 546 2.19 -22.67 -21.50
CA GLY A 546 3.49 -23.30 -21.36
C GLY A 546 4.63 -22.45 -21.95
N ASN A 547 5.82 -22.62 -21.41
CA ASN A 547 7.01 -21.84 -21.77
C ASN A 547 7.30 -21.87 -23.28
N ALA A 548 7.15 -23.02 -23.94
CA ALA A 548 7.41 -23.13 -25.37
C ALA A 548 6.50 -22.20 -26.19
N TYR A 549 5.19 -22.19 -25.91
CA TYR A 549 4.24 -21.32 -26.61
C TYR A 549 4.42 -19.86 -26.20
N CYS A 550 4.53 -19.56 -24.91
CA CYS A 550 4.74 -18.20 -24.42
C CYS A 550 5.99 -17.58 -25.04
N ASN A 551 7.11 -18.30 -25.07
CA ASN A 551 8.33 -17.81 -25.71
C ASN A 551 8.18 -17.67 -27.22
N SER A 552 7.39 -18.50 -27.90
CA SER A 552 7.12 -18.31 -29.33
C SER A 552 6.45 -16.97 -29.67
N ILE A 553 5.69 -16.40 -28.72
CA ILE A 553 5.05 -15.09 -28.85
C ILE A 553 6.02 -13.99 -28.40
N TRP A 554 6.54 -14.11 -27.18
CA TRP A 554 7.35 -13.08 -26.54
C TRP A 554 8.75 -12.97 -27.11
N GLU A 555 9.22 -13.95 -27.88
CA GLU A 555 10.54 -14.00 -28.52
C GLU A 555 10.40 -14.19 -30.04
N GLY A 556 9.24 -13.86 -30.62
CA GLY A 556 8.93 -14.17 -32.02
C GLY A 556 9.94 -13.61 -33.04
N LEU A 557 10.56 -12.46 -32.77
CA LEU A 557 11.62 -11.90 -33.63
C LEU A 557 12.94 -12.68 -33.57
N PHE A 558 13.28 -13.34 -32.46
CA PHE A 558 14.45 -14.21 -32.36
C PHE A 558 14.28 -15.51 -33.16
N LEU A 559 13.05 -16.02 -33.25
CA LEU A 559 12.76 -17.26 -33.96
C LEU A 559 12.67 -17.07 -35.48
N ALA A 560 12.24 -15.89 -35.94
CA ALA A 560 12.12 -15.55 -37.36
C ALA A 560 13.47 -15.50 -38.11
N ASP A 561 14.58 -15.24 -37.39
CA ASP A 561 15.94 -15.11 -37.94
C ASP A 561 16.61 -16.47 -38.23
N THR A 562 16.06 -17.57 -37.71
CA THR A 562 16.63 -18.92 -37.89
C THR A 562 16.21 -19.63 -39.19
N GLY A 563 15.34 -19.02 -40.01
CA GLY A 563 14.67 -19.68 -41.13
C GLY A 563 14.74 -19.01 -42.51
N ARG A 564 15.42 -17.87 -42.68
CA ARG A 564 15.57 -17.21 -43.98
C ARG A 564 17.00 -16.76 -44.23
N ASP A 565 17.72 -17.53 -45.05
CA ASP A 565 18.82 -16.99 -45.86
C ASP A 565 18.21 -15.92 -46.79
N ASN A 566 18.21 -14.66 -46.35
CA ASN A 566 18.20 -13.49 -47.22
C ASN A 566 18.59 -12.26 -46.40
N SER A 567 19.81 -11.81 -46.67
CA SER A 567 20.41 -10.59 -46.18
C SER A 567 19.60 -9.38 -46.63
N GLU A 568 18.81 -8.77 -45.73
CA GLU A 568 18.48 -7.34 -45.77
C GLU A 568 17.73 -6.77 -44.54
N HIS A 569 17.47 -7.55 -43.47
CA HIS A 569 16.82 -7.03 -42.24
C HIS A 569 17.53 -7.38 -40.91
N ALA A 570 18.84 -7.63 -40.92
CA ALA A 570 19.64 -7.96 -39.73
C ALA A 570 20.01 -6.73 -38.88
N VAL A 571 19.02 -5.97 -38.36
CA VAL A 571 19.29 -4.76 -37.55
C VAL A 571 18.62 -4.76 -36.15
N ALA A 572 17.79 -5.73 -35.78
CA ALA A 572 16.92 -5.56 -34.60
C ALA A 572 17.04 -6.64 -33.51
N THR A 573 18.20 -6.84 -32.89
CA THR A 573 18.24 -7.25 -31.45
C THR A 573 19.64 -7.05 -30.84
N SER A 574 19.81 -6.01 -30.02
CA SER A 574 21.06 -5.68 -29.34
C SER A 574 21.29 -6.42 -28.01
N ILE A 575 20.33 -7.23 -27.54
CA ILE A 575 20.36 -7.90 -26.23
C ILE A 575 20.31 -9.42 -26.43
N PRO A 576 21.35 -10.20 -26.08
CA PRO A 576 21.32 -11.65 -26.22
C PRO A 576 20.46 -12.33 -25.14
N LYS A 577 19.89 -13.50 -25.47
CA LYS A 577 19.18 -14.34 -24.50
C LYS A 577 20.15 -14.86 -23.42
N PRO A 578 19.88 -14.66 -22.12
CA PRO A 578 20.78 -15.06 -21.05
C PRO A 578 20.86 -16.58 -20.90
N SER A 579 21.97 -17.05 -20.35
CA SER A 579 22.20 -18.42 -19.90
C SER A 579 22.17 -18.51 -18.36
N PRO A 580 22.14 -19.72 -17.77
CA PRO A 580 22.10 -19.89 -16.31
C PRO A 580 23.36 -19.39 -15.59
N LYS A 581 24.45 -19.10 -16.30
CA LYS A 581 25.71 -18.60 -15.73
C LYS A 581 25.89 -17.09 -15.87
N ASP A 582 25.03 -16.43 -16.65
CA ASP A 582 25.19 -14.99 -16.90
C ASP A 582 24.77 -14.15 -15.69
N ALA A 583 25.38 -12.97 -15.58
CA ALA A 583 25.13 -12.06 -14.47
C ALA A 583 23.67 -11.57 -14.45
N ASN A 584 23.15 -11.32 -13.24
CA ASN A 584 21.77 -10.84 -13.03
C ASN A 584 21.44 -9.57 -13.82
N GLN A 585 22.42 -8.69 -14.07
CA GLN A 585 22.21 -7.47 -14.86
C GLN A 585 21.81 -7.76 -16.32
N LEU A 586 22.33 -8.83 -16.94
CA LEU A 586 21.93 -9.22 -18.29
C LEU A 586 20.49 -9.77 -18.29
N ARG A 587 20.14 -10.58 -17.28
CA ARG A 587 18.78 -11.12 -17.10
C ARG A 587 17.76 -10.01 -16.92
N GLU A 588 18.08 -9.02 -16.11
CA GLU A 588 17.24 -7.84 -15.88
C GLU A 588 16.96 -7.09 -17.18
N ARG A 589 18.00 -6.75 -17.95
CA ARG A 589 17.84 -6.08 -19.25
C ARG A 589 17.02 -6.90 -20.24
N TYR A 590 17.27 -8.21 -20.34
CA TYR A 590 16.53 -9.10 -21.23
C TYR A 590 15.04 -9.17 -20.86
N ILE A 591 14.74 -9.41 -19.57
CA ILE A 591 13.38 -9.53 -19.06
C ILE A 591 12.59 -8.21 -19.22
N GLN A 592 13.23 -7.06 -18.98
CA GLN A 592 12.64 -5.74 -19.22
C GLN A 592 12.33 -5.52 -20.70
N ALA A 593 13.30 -5.80 -21.59
CA ALA A 593 13.10 -5.69 -23.03
C ALA A 593 11.97 -6.61 -23.54
N LYS A 594 11.85 -7.83 -22.98
CA LYS A 594 10.85 -8.84 -23.34
C LYS A 594 9.43 -8.46 -22.92
N TYR A 595 9.21 -8.12 -21.65
CA TYR A 595 7.84 -7.98 -21.10
C TYR A 595 7.38 -6.54 -20.89
N VAL A 596 8.30 -5.60 -20.65
CA VAL A 596 7.97 -4.19 -20.42
C VAL A 596 7.97 -3.43 -21.74
N GLU A 597 9.06 -3.53 -22.48
CA GLU A 597 9.25 -2.79 -23.73
C GLU A 597 8.70 -3.56 -24.95
N LYS A 598 8.43 -4.85 -24.78
CA LYS A 598 7.91 -5.77 -25.81
C LYS A 598 8.76 -5.77 -27.09
N GLN A 599 10.08 -5.61 -26.96
CA GLN A 599 11.00 -5.43 -28.10
C GLN A 599 11.06 -6.63 -29.03
N PHE A 600 10.79 -7.83 -28.50
CA PHE A 600 10.99 -9.10 -29.21
C PHE A 600 9.69 -9.67 -29.82
N VAL A 601 8.55 -9.02 -29.56
CA VAL A 601 7.24 -9.45 -30.06
C VAL A 601 7.07 -8.99 -31.50
N VAL A 602 6.59 -9.89 -32.37
CA VAL A 602 6.24 -9.54 -33.76
C VAL A 602 4.99 -8.66 -33.73
N LYS A 603 5.13 -7.39 -34.13
CA LYS A 603 3.99 -6.48 -34.31
C LYS A 603 3.41 -6.70 -35.70
N ASP A 604 2.11 -6.96 -35.79
CA ASP A 604 1.43 -7.07 -37.08
C ASP A 604 1.58 -5.72 -37.81
N SER A 605 2.33 -5.70 -38.92
CA SER A 605 2.53 -4.51 -39.75
C SER A 605 1.18 -3.96 -40.20
N GLU A 606 0.98 -2.65 -40.10
CA GLU A 606 -0.22 -1.91 -40.54
C GLU A 606 -0.65 -2.32 -41.96
N ALA A 607 -1.47 -3.36 -42.07
CA ALA A 607 -2.12 -3.73 -43.31
C ALA A 607 -3.30 -2.77 -43.56
N PRO A 608 -3.56 -2.34 -44.80
CA PRO A 608 -4.61 -1.37 -45.16
C PRO A 608 -6.01 -2.01 -45.13
N GLY A 609 -6.43 -2.44 -43.95
CA GLY A 609 -7.67 -3.13 -43.65
C GLY A 609 -7.76 -3.37 -42.15
N ASN A 610 -7.98 -2.29 -41.40
CA ASN A 610 -7.83 -2.20 -39.95
C ASN A 610 -8.82 -3.15 -39.22
N ILE A 611 -8.43 -4.42 -39.01
CA ILE A 611 -9.15 -5.33 -38.11
C ILE A 611 -8.89 -4.82 -36.70
N SER A 612 -9.87 -4.15 -36.10
CA SER A 612 -9.79 -3.68 -34.71
C SER A 612 -9.39 -4.83 -33.79
N TYR A 613 -8.26 -4.69 -33.08
CA TYR A 613 -7.81 -5.66 -32.08
C TYR A 613 -8.93 -6.00 -31.08
N ALA A 614 -9.77 -5.03 -30.72
CA ALA A 614 -10.94 -5.23 -29.86
C ALA A 614 -11.94 -6.25 -30.46
N LYS A 615 -12.19 -6.20 -31.78
CA LYS A 615 -13.04 -7.16 -32.49
C LYS A 615 -12.42 -8.54 -32.52
N SER A 616 -11.11 -8.64 -32.79
CA SER A 616 -10.38 -9.92 -32.76
C SER A 616 -10.39 -10.55 -31.37
N MET A 617 -10.19 -9.74 -30.33
CA MET A 617 -10.22 -10.21 -28.94
C MET A 617 -11.62 -10.68 -28.54
N TRP A 618 -12.65 -9.91 -28.88
CA TRP A 618 -14.04 -10.30 -28.64
C TRP A 618 -14.39 -11.62 -29.31
N GLU A 619 -14.00 -11.78 -30.58
CA GLU A 619 -14.21 -13.01 -31.33
C GLU A 619 -13.39 -14.19 -30.81
N ALA A 620 -12.15 -13.97 -30.34
CA ALA A 620 -11.34 -15.01 -29.70
C ALA A 620 -12.00 -15.51 -28.41
N VAL A 621 -12.45 -14.60 -27.53
CA VAL A 621 -13.19 -14.97 -26.31
C VAL A 621 -14.51 -15.67 -26.64
N LYS A 622 -15.24 -15.18 -27.65
CA LYS A 622 -16.49 -15.79 -28.12
C LYS A 622 -16.29 -17.21 -28.65
N ARG A 623 -15.21 -17.46 -29.39
CA ARG A 623 -14.84 -18.78 -29.93
C ARG A 623 -14.09 -19.66 -28.92
N ASN A 624 -13.82 -19.14 -27.72
CA ASN A 624 -12.99 -19.80 -26.72
C ASN A 624 -11.59 -20.17 -27.23
N ASP A 625 -10.99 -19.29 -28.03
CA ASP A 625 -9.61 -19.43 -28.46
C ASP A 625 -8.68 -18.76 -27.44
N LEU A 626 -8.29 -19.54 -26.43
CA LEU A 626 -7.44 -19.08 -25.32
C LEU A 626 -6.05 -18.62 -25.80
N ARG A 627 -5.49 -19.33 -26.77
CA ARG A 627 -4.17 -19.05 -27.33
C ARG A 627 -4.17 -17.75 -28.11
N GLU A 628 -5.16 -17.55 -28.97
CA GLU A 628 -5.31 -16.29 -29.70
C GLU A 628 -5.62 -15.12 -28.76
N ALA A 629 -6.47 -15.31 -27.75
CA ALA A 629 -6.72 -14.29 -26.73
C ALA A 629 -5.43 -13.88 -26.00
N TYR A 630 -4.60 -14.85 -25.59
CA TYR A 630 -3.30 -14.59 -24.97
C TYR A 630 -2.34 -13.86 -25.93
N ARG A 631 -2.25 -14.28 -27.20
CA ARG A 631 -1.41 -13.63 -28.23
C ARG A 631 -1.80 -12.17 -28.41
N LEU A 632 -3.10 -11.87 -28.50
CA LEU A 632 -3.61 -10.51 -28.65
C LEU A 632 -3.27 -9.63 -27.43
N ILE A 633 -3.32 -10.20 -26.22
CA ILE A 633 -2.90 -9.51 -24.98
C ILE A 633 -1.40 -9.19 -25.02
N ALA A 634 -0.57 -10.13 -25.47
CA ALA A 634 0.88 -9.94 -25.55
C ALA A 634 1.26 -8.87 -26.59
N VAL A 635 0.67 -8.89 -27.79
CA VAL A 635 1.00 -7.99 -28.91
C VAL A 635 0.41 -6.58 -28.73
N SER A 636 -0.75 -6.44 -28.08
CA SER A 636 -1.41 -5.14 -27.91
C SER A 636 -0.62 -4.18 -27.03
N ALA A 637 -0.56 -2.89 -27.42
CA ALA A 637 -0.02 -1.80 -26.60
C ALA A 637 -1.03 -1.27 -25.56
N VAL A 638 -2.32 -1.58 -25.74
CA VAL A 638 -3.44 -1.14 -24.88
C VAL A 638 -3.98 -2.32 -24.06
N LEU A 639 -4.54 -2.05 -22.88
CA LEU A 639 -5.27 -3.02 -22.02
C LEU A 639 -6.54 -3.56 -22.70
N ILE A 640 -6.34 -4.42 -23.70
CA ILE A 640 -7.40 -5.01 -24.54
C ILE A 640 -8.36 -5.89 -23.74
N VAL A 641 -7.95 -6.34 -22.55
CA VAL A 641 -8.75 -7.16 -21.64
C VAL A 641 -9.97 -6.45 -21.06
N ASN A 642 -10.04 -5.12 -21.18
CA ASN A 642 -11.20 -4.30 -20.80
C ASN A 642 -12.12 -3.96 -21.99
N THR A 643 -12.00 -4.69 -23.10
CA THR A 643 -12.89 -4.52 -24.25
C THR A 643 -14.35 -4.79 -23.85
N THR A 644 -15.22 -3.83 -24.16
CA THR A 644 -16.67 -3.98 -24.09
C THR A 644 -17.25 -4.21 -25.48
N TYR A 645 -18.47 -4.72 -25.56
CA TYR A 645 -19.18 -4.91 -26.81
C TYR A 645 -19.30 -3.60 -27.61
N ASP A 646 -19.45 -2.47 -26.91
CA ASP A 646 -19.59 -1.14 -27.50
C ASP A 646 -18.34 -0.75 -28.31
N ASN A 647 -17.15 -1.13 -27.83
CA ASN A 647 -15.88 -0.93 -28.53
C ASN A 647 -15.78 -1.75 -29.84
N VAL A 648 -16.53 -2.85 -29.93
CA VAL A 648 -16.57 -3.72 -31.12
C VAL A 648 -17.52 -3.15 -32.17
N VAL A 649 -18.62 -2.52 -31.75
CA VAL A 649 -19.67 -1.99 -32.64
C VAL A 649 -19.37 -0.54 -33.10
N GLY A 650 -18.76 0.28 -32.23
CA GLY A 650 -18.49 1.72 -32.46
C GLY A 650 -17.46 2.06 -33.53
N VAL A 651 -16.75 1.07 -34.10
CA VAL A 651 -15.76 1.28 -35.18
C VAL A 651 -16.42 1.30 -36.57
N SER A 652 -17.73 1.03 -36.67
CA SER A 652 -18.45 1.00 -37.95
C SER A 652 -19.09 2.34 -38.36
N SER A 653 -19.07 3.36 -37.50
CA SER A 653 -19.81 4.60 -37.70
C SER A 653 -18.98 5.81 -37.28
N SER A 654 -18.28 6.43 -38.24
CA SER A 654 -17.73 7.78 -38.11
C SER A 654 -18.57 8.77 -38.94
N PRO A 655 -18.49 10.09 -38.71
CA PRO A 655 -19.59 10.85 -38.15
C PRO A 655 -20.12 11.93 -39.12
N HIS A 656 -21.37 12.34 -38.93
CA HIS A 656 -21.82 13.68 -39.34
C HIS A 656 -22.43 14.38 -38.13
N LEU A 657 -21.78 15.48 -37.76
CA LEU A 657 -22.27 16.77 -37.22
C LEU A 657 -23.71 16.74 -36.63
N ASP A 658 -23.93 17.10 -35.38
CA ASP A 658 -23.89 18.50 -34.95
C ASP A 658 -23.53 18.68 -33.46
N GLU A 659 -22.95 19.84 -33.18
CA GLU A 659 -22.75 20.43 -31.85
C GLU A 659 -24.10 20.78 -31.19
N GLU A 660 -24.02 21.02 -29.87
CA GLU A 660 -25.06 21.52 -28.95
C GLU A 660 -26.03 20.48 -28.38
N HIS A 661 -25.78 20.03 -27.14
CA HIS A 661 -26.64 20.36 -25.99
C HIS A 661 -26.09 19.77 -24.69
N SER A 662 -26.10 20.61 -23.65
CA SER A 662 -25.82 20.26 -22.25
C SER A 662 -26.70 19.12 -21.76
N VAL A 663 -26.10 18.06 -21.20
CA VAL A 663 -26.88 17.05 -20.48
C VAL A 663 -26.97 17.45 -19.01
N ASN A 664 -28.11 18.05 -18.68
CA ASN A 664 -28.63 18.12 -17.34
C ASN A 664 -28.83 16.69 -16.79
N GLN A 665 -28.39 16.52 -15.56
CA GLN A 665 -28.61 15.34 -14.75
C GLN A 665 -30.07 15.34 -14.27
N GLU A 666 -31.00 14.92 -15.14
CA GLU A 666 -32.38 14.66 -14.75
C GLU A 666 -32.62 13.16 -14.52
N SER A 667 -33.21 12.91 -13.36
CA SER A 667 -33.74 11.65 -12.82
C SER A 667 -34.23 10.65 -13.86
N LEU A 668 -33.59 9.48 -13.93
CA LEU A 668 -34.19 8.27 -14.51
C LEU A 668 -35.17 7.68 -13.48
N ASN A 669 -36.45 7.73 -13.83
CA ASN A 669 -37.56 7.17 -13.06
C ASN A 669 -37.42 5.63 -12.87
N PRO A 670 -37.73 5.05 -11.69
CA PRO A 670 -37.57 3.60 -11.43
C PRO A 670 -38.71 2.71 -11.95
N SER A 671 -39.51 3.15 -12.92
CA SER A 671 -40.82 2.54 -13.21
C SER A 671 -41.10 2.30 -14.69
N SER A 672 -40.12 1.76 -15.43
CA SER A 672 -40.40 1.03 -16.68
C SER A 672 -39.30 0.02 -17.02
N CYS A 673 -39.20 -1.06 -16.26
CA CYS A 673 -38.62 -2.30 -16.80
C CYS A 673 -39.59 -3.42 -16.47
N GLY A 674 -40.47 -3.70 -17.43
CA GLY A 674 -41.50 -4.71 -17.33
C GLY A 674 -40.89 -6.10 -17.20
N ARG A 675 -41.52 -6.91 -16.36
CA ARG A 675 -41.37 -8.36 -16.34
C ARG A 675 -41.77 -8.86 -17.72
N ASP A 676 -40.83 -9.47 -18.43
CA ASP A 676 -41.02 -10.67 -19.26
C ASP A 676 -39.71 -10.98 -19.98
N TRP A 677 -39.12 -12.12 -19.63
CA TRP A 677 -38.06 -12.75 -20.39
C TRP A 677 -38.73 -13.49 -21.54
N ASP A 678 -38.84 -12.84 -22.68
CA ASP A 678 -39.18 -13.52 -23.93
C ASP A 678 -38.23 -13.13 -25.06
N SER A 679 -37.72 -14.19 -25.67
CA SER A 679 -36.82 -14.25 -26.81
C SER A 679 -37.31 -13.45 -28.01
N ASN A 680 -36.81 -12.23 -28.24
CA ASN A 680 -36.34 -11.73 -29.56
C ASN A 680 -35.79 -10.28 -29.49
N GLU A 681 -34.55 -10.05 -29.04
CA GLU A 681 -33.81 -8.80 -29.37
C GLU A 681 -32.30 -8.97 -29.10
N SER A 682 -31.58 -9.62 -30.02
CA SER A 682 -30.18 -10.03 -29.84
C SER A 682 -29.14 -8.90 -29.93
N ARG A 683 -29.56 -7.65 -30.17
CA ARG A 683 -28.65 -6.52 -30.40
C ARG A 683 -28.61 -5.49 -29.27
N ASN A 684 -29.69 -5.36 -28.49
CA ASN A 684 -29.78 -4.44 -27.34
C ASN A 684 -29.33 -5.07 -26.01
N SER A 685 -29.16 -6.39 -25.96
CA SER A 685 -28.82 -7.14 -24.73
C SER A 685 -27.34 -7.21 -24.38
N LEU A 686 -26.44 -6.87 -25.33
CA LEU A 686 -24.99 -6.96 -25.17
C LEU A 686 -24.32 -5.60 -24.89
N GLN A 687 -25.09 -4.51 -24.86
CA GLN A 687 -24.56 -3.17 -24.62
C GLN A 687 -23.85 -3.10 -23.26
N GLY A 688 -22.64 -2.58 -23.23
CA GLY A 688 -21.80 -2.52 -22.02
C GLY A 688 -21.27 -3.87 -21.52
N CYS A 689 -21.58 -5.01 -22.16
CA CYS A 689 -21.02 -6.30 -21.76
C CYS A 689 -19.50 -6.32 -21.97
N SER A 690 -18.77 -6.76 -20.95
CA SER A 690 -17.30 -6.95 -21.00
C SER A 690 -16.91 -8.35 -21.46
N LEU A 691 -15.62 -8.57 -21.73
CA LEU A 691 -15.08 -9.91 -21.99
C LEU A 691 -15.34 -10.90 -20.85
N LEU A 692 -15.41 -10.44 -19.59
CA LEU A 692 -15.78 -11.31 -18.45
C LEU A 692 -17.24 -11.74 -18.53
N HIS A 693 -18.17 -10.85 -18.90
CA HIS A 693 -19.57 -11.24 -19.11
C HIS A 693 -19.68 -12.33 -20.19
N LEU A 694 -18.92 -12.17 -21.29
CA LEU A 694 -18.88 -13.15 -22.38
C LEU A 694 -18.25 -14.48 -21.96
N ALA A 695 -17.15 -14.46 -21.19
CA ALA A 695 -16.52 -15.66 -20.66
C ALA A 695 -17.43 -16.41 -19.67
N CYS A 696 -18.14 -15.68 -18.81
CA CYS A 696 -19.18 -16.23 -17.95
C CYS A 696 -20.31 -16.85 -18.77
N GLN A 697 -20.74 -16.17 -19.84
CA GLN A 697 -21.81 -16.64 -20.71
C GLN A 697 -21.48 -17.96 -21.42
N ASN A 698 -20.21 -18.16 -21.77
CA ASN A 698 -19.71 -19.35 -22.46
C ASN A 698 -19.28 -20.48 -21.52
N ASP A 699 -19.52 -20.35 -20.20
CA ASP A 699 -19.08 -21.30 -19.17
C ASP A 699 -17.57 -21.64 -19.25
N ASN A 700 -16.74 -20.64 -19.52
CA ASN A 700 -15.32 -20.89 -19.72
C ASN A 700 -14.44 -20.45 -18.55
N GLN A 701 -14.12 -21.40 -17.68
CA GLN A 701 -13.31 -21.16 -16.50
C GLN A 701 -11.86 -20.74 -16.82
N VAL A 702 -11.26 -21.29 -17.87
CA VAL A 702 -9.83 -21.04 -18.20
C VAL A 702 -9.66 -19.67 -18.87
N MET A 703 -10.58 -19.29 -19.75
CA MET A 703 -10.64 -17.96 -20.34
C MET A 703 -10.90 -16.89 -19.29
N LEU A 704 -11.83 -17.16 -18.36
CA LEU A 704 -12.08 -16.27 -17.21
C LEU A 704 -10.79 -16.08 -16.39
N GLU A 705 -10.08 -17.17 -16.08
CA GLU A 705 -8.82 -17.14 -15.36
C GLU A 705 -7.77 -16.29 -16.09
N LEU A 706 -7.59 -16.49 -17.40
CA LEU A 706 -6.69 -15.69 -18.22
C LEU A 706 -7.00 -14.18 -18.10
N LEU A 707 -8.25 -13.79 -18.30
CA LEU A 707 -8.67 -12.37 -18.23
C LEU A 707 -8.42 -11.76 -16.84
N LEU A 708 -8.77 -12.49 -15.77
CA LEU A 708 -8.53 -12.04 -14.39
C LEU A 708 -7.03 -11.92 -14.07
N GLN A 709 -6.20 -12.82 -14.60
CA GLN A 709 -4.75 -12.74 -14.42
C GLN A 709 -4.15 -11.48 -15.06
N PHE A 710 -4.73 -10.96 -16.15
CA PHE A 710 -4.33 -9.70 -16.77
C PHE A 710 -5.04 -8.44 -16.23
N GLY A 711 -5.83 -8.58 -15.16
CA GLY A 711 -6.34 -7.43 -14.40
C GLY A 711 -7.63 -6.83 -14.93
N THR A 712 -8.47 -7.60 -15.61
CA THR A 712 -9.84 -7.15 -15.91
C THR A 712 -10.61 -6.84 -14.62
N ASP A 713 -11.39 -5.77 -14.63
CA ASP A 713 -12.28 -5.44 -13.51
C ASP A 713 -13.36 -6.50 -13.34
N ILE A 714 -13.26 -7.28 -12.25
CA ILE A 714 -14.18 -8.36 -11.90
C ILE A 714 -15.60 -7.87 -11.60
N ASN A 715 -15.77 -6.58 -11.28
CA ASN A 715 -17.02 -5.96 -10.88
C ASN A 715 -17.60 -5.02 -11.95
N VAL A 716 -17.08 -5.07 -13.19
CA VAL A 716 -17.58 -4.28 -14.31
C VAL A 716 -19.08 -4.48 -14.51
N ARG A 717 -19.82 -3.41 -14.81
CA ARG A 717 -21.27 -3.44 -14.96
C ARG A 717 -21.66 -3.27 -16.42
N ASP A 718 -22.60 -4.09 -16.89
CA ASP A 718 -23.23 -3.90 -18.20
C ASP A 718 -24.27 -2.76 -18.19
N SER A 719 -24.96 -2.53 -19.32
CA SER A 719 -26.01 -1.49 -19.42
C SER A 719 -27.21 -1.71 -18.49
N HIS A 720 -27.40 -2.93 -17.98
CA HIS A 720 -28.43 -3.29 -17.00
C HIS A 720 -27.89 -3.25 -15.57
N GLY A 721 -26.68 -2.72 -15.37
CA GLY A 721 -26.03 -2.64 -14.07
C GLY A 721 -25.58 -4.01 -13.51
N ARG A 722 -25.68 -5.10 -14.30
CA ARG A 722 -25.32 -6.45 -13.89
C ARG A 722 -23.81 -6.62 -13.94
N THR A 723 -23.27 -7.36 -12.99
CA THR A 723 -21.85 -7.76 -12.98
C THR A 723 -21.68 -9.17 -13.59
N PRO A 724 -20.44 -9.61 -13.92
CA PRO A 724 -20.19 -11.00 -14.33
C PRO A 724 -20.72 -12.03 -13.32
N LEU A 725 -20.74 -11.68 -12.02
CA LEU A 725 -21.35 -12.52 -10.99
C LEU A 725 -22.86 -12.66 -11.17
N HIS A 726 -23.58 -11.58 -11.48
CA HIS A 726 -25.01 -11.65 -11.82
C HIS A 726 -25.25 -12.56 -13.03
N GLN A 727 -24.39 -12.48 -14.06
CA GLN A 727 -24.48 -13.35 -15.23
C GLN A 727 -24.33 -14.84 -14.86
N CYS A 728 -23.36 -15.20 -14.01
CA CYS A 728 -23.21 -16.59 -13.54
C CYS A 728 -24.42 -17.06 -12.74
N ILE A 729 -24.98 -16.19 -11.89
CA ILE A 729 -26.18 -16.48 -11.10
C ILE A 729 -27.38 -16.72 -12.02
N SER A 730 -27.61 -15.83 -13.01
CA SER A 730 -28.70 -15.98 -14.01
C SER A 730 -28.60 -17.27 -14.82
N GLN A 731 -27.39 -17.79 -15.04
CA GLN A 731 -27.16 -19.05 -15.75
C GLN A 731 -27.14 -20.28 -14.83
N LYS A 732 -27.37 -20.11 -13.52
CA LYS A 732 -27.27 -21.17 -12.51
C LYS A 732 -25.90 -21.85 -12.49
N ASN A 733 -24.86 -21.10 -12.83
CA ASN A 733 -23.49 -21.60 -12.88
C ASN A 733 -22.76 -21.33 -11.55
N ASN A 734 -23.00 -22.21 -10.59
CA ASN A 734 -22.42 -22.09 -9.25
C ASN A 734 -20.90 -22.19 -9.27
N LYS A 735 -20.31 -22.95 -10.20
CA LYS A 735 -18.85 -23.13 -10.29
C LYS A 735 -18.14 -21.82 -10.63
N LEU A 736 -18.61 -21.11 -11.65
CA LEU A 736 -18.05 -19.81 -12.03
C LEU A 736 -18.39 -18.71 -11.02
N ALA A 737 -19.59 -18.73 -10.43
CA ALA A 737 -19.94 -17.79 -9.37
C ALA A 737 -18.99 -17.92 -8.16
N LYS A 738 -18.70 -19.15 -7.72
CA LYS A 738 -17.73 -19.41 -6.64
C LYS A 738 -16.32 -18.98 -7.02
N LEU A 739 -15.88 -19.21 -8.27
CA LEU A 739 -14.58 -18.74 -8.75
C LEU A 739 -14.49 -17.21 -8.69
N LEU A 740 -15.49 -16.49 -9.22
CA LEU A 740 -15.53 -15.03 -9.18
C LEU A 740 -15.49 -14.50 -7.74
N LEU A 741 -16.26 -15.08 -6.82
CA LEU A 741 -16.28 -14.69 -5.41
C LEU A 741 -14.91 -14.91 -4.74
N ARG A 742 -14.27 -16.06 -4.97
CA ARG A 742 -12.89 -16.33 -4.47
C ARG A 742 -11.85 -15.38 -5.06
N ARG A 743 -12.10 -14.80 -6.24
CA ARG A 743 -11.22 -13.81 -6.89
C ARG A 743 -11.61 -12.36 -6.62
N GLY A 744 -12.55 -12.11 -5.70
CA GLY A 744 -12.88 -10.77 -5.19
C GLY A 744 -14.08 -10.09 -5.85
N ALA A 745 -14.99 -10.85 -6.47
CA ALA A 745 -16.26 -10.31 -6.92
C ALA A 745 -17.11 -9.87 -5.73
N LYS A 746 -17.73 -8.69 -5.83
CA LYS A 746 -18.57 -8.10 -4.77
C LYS A 746 -20.03 -8.51 -4.97
N PRO A 747 -20.62 -9.35 -4.11
CA PRO A 747 -22.03 -9.74 -4.25
C PRO A 747 -23.00 -8.62 -3.88
N SER A 748 -22.55 -7.59 -3.16
CA SER A 748 -23.35 -6.43 -2.72
C SER A 748 -23.72 -5.45 -3.83
N ILE A 749 -23.06 -5.51 -4.99
CA ILE A 749 -23.38 -4.63 -6.13
C ILE A 749 -24.78 -4.96 -6.61
N LYS A 750 -25.61 -3.93 -6.79
CA LYS A 750 -26.99 -4.06 -7.26
C LYS A 750 -27.09 -3.85 -8.76
N ASP A 751 -27.91 -4.64 -9.42
CA ASP A 751 -28.29 -4.42 -10.82
C ASP A 751 -29.35 -3.31 -10.96
N CYS A 752 -29.81 -3.03 -12.19
CA CYS A 752 -30.83 -2.00 -12.44
C CYS A 752 -32.20 -2.30 -11.81
N GLY A 753 -32.45 -3.55 -11.43
CA GLY A 753 -33.62 -3.96 -10.64
C GLY A 753 -33.46 -3.69 -9.14
N GLY A 754 -32.32 -3.15 -8.72
CA GLY A 754 -32.00 -2.90 -7.31
C GLY A 754 -31.67 -4.18 -6.53
N LEU A 755 -31.47 -5.31 -7.21
CA LEU A 755 -31.18 -6.60 -6.62
C LEU A 755 -29.68 -6.86 -6.64
N SER A 756 -29.15 -7.31 -5.50
CA SER A 756 -27.80 -7.87 -5.35
C SER A 756 -27.72 -9.28 -5.94
N ALA A 757 -26.50 -9.82 -6.05
CA ALA A 757 -26.31 -11.18 -6.56
C ALA A 757 -27.03 -12.24 -5.71
N LEU A 758 -27.11 -12.04 -4.39
CA LEU A 758 -27.85 -12.92 -3.48
C LEU A 758 -29.36 -12.79 -3.68
N GLU A 759 -29.89 -11.57 -3.71
CA GLU A 759 -31.33 -11.32 -3.91
C GLU A 759 -31.79 -11.87 -5.27
N ARG A 760 -30.97 -11.71 -6.32
CA ARG A 760 -31.22 -12.27 -7.65
C ARG A 760 -31.18 -13.80 -7.64
N ALA A 761 -30.25 -14.41 -6.91
CA ALA A 761 -30.20 -15.86 -6.75
C ALA A 761 -31.47 -16.39 -6.05
N MET A 762 -31.94 -15.70 -5.01
CA MET A 762 -33.16 -16.05 -4.27
C MET A 762 -34.44 -15.88 -5.10
N GLU A 763 -34.50 -14.85 -5.95
CA GLU A 763 -35.61 -14.64 -6.90
C GLU A 763 -35.76 -15.82 -7.87
N MET A 764 -34.66 -16.43 -8.29
CA MET A 764 -34.65 -17.56 -9.24
C MET A 764 -34.85 -18.94 -8.60
N GLY A 765 -34.90 -19.02 -7.27
CA GLY A 765 -35.15 -20.23 -6.50
C GLY A 765 -34.24 -20.40 -5.28
N ALA A 766 -34.42 -21.50 -4.54
CA ALA A 766 -33.56 -21.80 -3.40
C ALA A 766 -32.12 -22.10 -3.86
N ILE A 767 -31.14 -21.49 -3.20
CA ILE A 767 -29.72 -21.78 -3.41
C ILE A 767 -29.43 -23.16 -2.79
N THR A 768 -29.21 -24.17 -3.63
CA THR A 768 -28.94 -25.55 -3.18
C THR A 768 -27.48 -25.80 -2.82
N ASP A 769 -26.57 -24.92 -3.24
CA ASP A 769 -25.14 -25.00 -2.96
C ASP A 769 -24.81 -24.16 -1.71
N GLU A 770 -24.63 -24.82 -0.58
CA GLU A 770 -24.34 -24.19 0.72
C GLU A 770 -23.08 -23.32 0.68
N GLU A 771 -22.06 -23.73 -0.07
CA GLU A 771 -20.81 -22.97 -0.21
C GLU A 771 -21.05 -21.67 -0.97
N LEU A 772 -21.83 -21.71 -2.05
CA LEU A 772 -22.21 -20.51 -2.79
C LEU A 772 -23.05 -19.56 -1.93
N PHE A 773 -23.99 -20.09 -1.14
CA PHE A 773 -24.79 -19.28 -0.22
C PHE A 773 -23.91 -18.55 0.80
N LEU A 774 -22.95 -19.25 1.41
CA LEU A 774 -22.00 -18.66 2.35
C LEU A 774 -21.11 -17.59 1.69
N LEU A 775 -20.64 -17.82 0.46
CA LEU A 775 -19.83 -16.82 -0.25
C LEU A 775 -20.65 -15.58 -0.66
N LEU A 776 -21.92 -15.74 -1.01
CA LEU A 776 -22.81 -14.62 -1.32
C LEU A 776 -23.21 -13.81 -0.09
N THR A 777 -23.21 -14.42 1.11
CA THR A 777 -23.60 -13.77 2.38
C THR A 777 -22.40 -13.24 3.20
N GLY A 778 -21.22 -13.87 3.09
CA GLY A 778 -20.04 -13.56 3.91
C GLY A 778 -19.05 -12.53 3.32
N SER A 779 -19.47 -11.75 2.33
CA SER A 779 -18.59 -10.79 1.60
C SER A 779 -18.88 -9.32 1.93
N GLU A 780 -19.35 -9.01 3.15
CA GLU A 780 -19.53 -7.62 3.64
C GLU A 780 -18.22 -7.00 4.16
#